data_AF-A0A815D0Z2-F1
#
_entry.id   AF-A0A815D0Z2-F1
#
_cell.length_a   1.000
_cell.length_b   1.000
_cell.length_c   1.000
_cell.angle_alpha   90.00
_cell.angle_beta   90.00
_cell.angle_gamma   90.00
#
_symmetry.space_group_name_H-M   'P 1'
#
loop_
_entity.id
_entity.type
_entity.pdbx_description
1 polymer ?
#
loop_
_entity_poly.entity_id
_entity_poly.type
_entity_poly.pdbx_seq_one_letter_code
_entity_poly.pdbx_strand_id
1 'polypeptide(L)'
;MSSKKRSLSTKLKDIPKDSLDNGFEGQVTINTRMFIDKALARYSSDFIICRELIQNADDAHATWFHFEITCCPLKDLKDFQSSQGNHPVRHRSTQFISEISNAFRIFKPNTQMSPLSEGSHASNNVSSERDFHNYCITEIRANNNGRVFNETDWERVMSIAEGNTDVDAVGQFGVGFFSVFSLCEEPIIISGNEYMVFMWENDVLSTVRHEMSDEQQNQSTTIILTLKNYYKLLTDPTLTAGNQYKSNKKMSDIEPKIDLTELKTYFTKASVHIDDSFHQEIRQILKKDLPTTVRITLLFTPNTIIEQQLQSSVNEDINAKILKSLIPLRSNKNEIIPSGYVFIGLGTHQSTGIGMHVFSHFIPTIERENLDLENPHISKWNQELLLSTGQIARFIYDQTMNRNSFINNKQEAYRFISSYSFEPSVPNNKIGDAILSGFFHTTHELFVSVQQSPSNSEVCSISSKQAYLAHSPDIYTFLTLPLVPYNLVRTKFFKHLERLKLIAVVNHTIIEKTISDTVLLLEEFINLVRWLCKNKTSLQHIFSSITYRENITSSKISLKNIQYYINKNMISSILPLPSNILPINVSIRFSSNELEENLSLSKYNSRQLVDFYLLDNQHYLLRNADTSLQVLNLICQQSNQFRDSEWHSVKSILSSIKCIPTTQGMKIPNQSYILSTIPLLPEVPKITINLANDDQNSKKINKTYQQSTDASSDFVSKEFLKQIGCCTFHLQSFIAARHASSDERIERLIQELIEERSNMTDIEFEALKQTEWLRGTTNIYYIPRQLCFPSVVIELNWPTLLVIDWPDIKSTSQQYLFLKQLGVREVPDLSLLIDRISQEHNAKSSNEKKNQHKYQLPKALSYFIKYFQQHYSSLWTTAHINQLFLPSRSPTTITNDDDDNNNNHRNNEVILSKAHQLFQGIVSHDMSLNIFI
;
A
#
# COMPACT_ATOMS: atom_id res chain seq x y z
N MET A 1 8.90 -95.55 15.72
CA MET A 1 8.07 -95.24 14.53
C MET A 1 6.64 -95.03 15.05
N SER A 2 5.97 -93.89 14.95
CA SER A 2 6.11 -92.72 14.07
C SER A 2 5.86 -91.43 14.87
N SER A 3 6.78 -90.47 14.73
CA SER A 3 6.60 -89.08 15.15
C SER A 3 5.58 -88.41 14.20
N LYS A 4 4.43 -88.01 14.71
CA LYS A 4 3.53 -87.09 13.98
C LYS A 4 4.22 -85.73 13.89
N LYS A 5 4.98 -85.50 12.81
CA LYS A 5 5.40 -84.16 12.36
C LYS A 5 4.10 -83.36 12.16
N ARG A 6 3.82 -82.39 13.04
CA ARG A 6 2.81 -81.35 12.77
C ARG A 6 3.31 -80.59 11.55
N SER A 7 2.54 -80.62 10.47
CA SER A 7 2.84 -79.85 9.27
C SER A 7 2.89 -78.37 9.63
N LEU A 8 4.05 -77.73 9.44
CA LEU A 8 4.12 -76.27 9.39
C LEU A 8 3.07 -75.77 8.40
N SER A 9 2.39 -74.69 8.79
CA SER A 9 1.37 -74.05 7.97
C SER A 9 1.96 -73.67 6.59
N THR A 10 1.11 -73.67 5.57
CA THR A 10 1.40 -73.46 4.14
C THR A 10 1.97 -72.08 3.77
N LYS A 11 2.60 -71.35 4.70
CA LYS A 11 3.05 -69.96 4.57
C LYS A 11 4.57 -69.74 4.51
N LEU A 12 5.37 -70.79 4.35
CA LEU A 12 6.83 -70.70 4.12
C LEU A 12 7.17 -71.14 2.70
N LYS A 13 6.80 -70.35 1.68
CA LYS A 13 7.13 -70.68 0.29
C LYS A 13 8.55 -70.31 -0.11
N ASP A 14 9.23 -69.48 0.67
CA ASP A 14 10.57 -68.96 0.35
C ASP A 14 11.69 -69.56 1.22
N ILE A 15 11.38 -70.50 2.12
CA ILE A 15 12.38 -71.21 2.93
C ILE A 15 12.40 -72.69 2.48
N PRO A 16 13.56 -73.25 2.07
CA PRO A 16 13.66 -74.63 1.60
C PRO A 16 13.13 -75.64 2.63
N LYS A 17 12.33 -76.62 2.19
CA LYS A 17 11.73 -77.65 3.07
C LYS A 17 12.75 -78.53 3.82
N ASP A 18 14.02 -78.52 3.39
CA ASP A 18 15.08 -79.36 3.93
C ASP A 18 15.86 -78.71 5.09
N SER A 19 15.53 -77.47 5.49
CA SER A 19 16.31 -76.76 6.51
C SER A 19 15.98 -77.16 7.97
N LEU A 20 14.81 -77.75 8.26
CA LEU A 20 14.37 -78.04 9.65
C LEU A 20 15.14 -79.15 10.38
N ASP A 21 15.98 -79.94 9.70
CA ASP A 21 16.70 -81.05 10.34
C ASP A 21 18.15 -80.67 10.78
N ASN A 22 18.65 -79.45 10.51
CA ASN A 22 20.04 -79.01 10.77
C ASN A 22 20.19 -77.62 11.47
N GLY A 23 19.18 -77.15 12.21
CA GLY A 23 19.19 -75.82 12.86
C GLY A 23 19.75 -75.80 14.28
N PHE A 24 20.20 -74.65 14.74
CA PHE A 24 20.52 -74.43 16.15
C PHE A 24 19.23 -74.11 16.91
N GLU A 25 18.79 -75.02 17.79
CA GLU A 25 17.65 -74.79 18.69
C GLU A 25 18.05 -73.90 19.86
N GLY A 26 17.34 -72.78 20.05
CA GLY A 26 17.53 -71.85 21.16
C GLY A 26 16.29 -71.78 22.06
N GLN A 27 16.48 -71.80 23.38
CA GLN A 27 15.39 -71.67 24.36
C GLN A 27 15.26 -70.23 24.84
N VAL A 28 14.06 -69.64 24.71
CA VAL A 28 13.74 -68.29 25.19
C VAL A 28 13.69 -68.28 26.72
N THR A 29 14.33 -67.30 27.39
CA THR A 29 14.46 -67.26 28.87
C THR A 29 13.14 -67.11 29.63
N ILE A 30 12.18 -66.36 29.07
CA ILE A 30 10.78 -66.34 29.56
C ILE A 30 9.88 -66.76 28.40
N ASN A 31 9.55 -68.04 28.36
CA ASN A 31 8.95 -68.68 27.20
C ASN A 31 7.45 -69.00 27.36
N THR A 32 6.82 -68.67 28.49
CA THR A 32 5.40 -69.01 28.70
C THR A 32 4.45 -67.98 28.07
N ARG A 33 3.46 -68.46 27.32
CA ARG A 33 2.44 -67.65 26.64
C ARG A 33 1.74 -66.62 27.53
N MET A 34 1.37 -67.02 28.75
CA MET A 34 0.70 -66.15 29.72
C MET A 34 1.51 -64.90 30.10
N PHE A 35 2.84 -65.02 30.17
CA PHE A 35 3.70 -63.90 30.55
C PHE A 35 3.84 -62.90 29.41
N ILE A 36 4.02 -63.39 28.18
CA ILE A 36 4.06 -62.57 26.97
C ILE A 36 2.71 -61.85 26.79
N ASP A 37 1.57 -62.55 26.93
CA ASP A 37 0.24 -61.92 26.85
C ASP A 37 0.02 -60.84 27.92
N LYS A 38 0.54 -61.03 29.14
CA LYS A 38 0.45 -60.04 30.23
C LYS A 38 1.35 -58.82 29.99
N ALA A 39 2.52 -59.01 29.39
CA ALA A 39 3.38 -57.92 28.95
C ALA A 39 2.73 -57.14 27.79
N LEU A 40 2.13 -57.84 26.83
CA LEU A 40 1.42 -57.28 25.69
C LEU A 40 0.21 -56.42 26.10
N ALA A 41 -0.53 -56.83 27.14
CA ALA A 41 -1.69 -56.10 27.66
C ALA A 41 -1.38 -54.70 28.22
N ARG A 42 -0.09 -54.36 28.45
CA ARG A 42 0.36 -53.06 28.95
C ARG A 42 0.72 -52.07 27.84
N TYR A 43 0.77 -52.50 26.59
CA TYR A 43 1.00 -51.62 25.44
C TYR A 43 -0.35 -51.05 24.98
N SER A 44 -0.63 -49.79 25.33
CA SER A 44 -1.93 -49.13 25.17
C SER A 44 -1.99 -48.09 24.04
N SER A 45 -0.90 -47.87 23.29
CA SER A 45 -0.82 -46.80 22.28
C SER A 45 -0.93 -47.32 20.84
N ASP A 46 -1.67 -46.60 20.00
CA ASP A 46 -1.74 -46.79 18.55
C ASP A 46 -0.33 -46.81 17.91
N PHE A 47 -0.14 -47.58 16.83
CA PHE A 47 1.13 -47.73 16.08
C PHE A 47 2.38 -48.27 16.83
N ILE A 48 2.24 -48.88 18.02
CA ILE A 48 3.37 -49.34 18.84
C ILE A 48 4.39 -50.19 18.08
N ILE A 49 3.94 -51.18 17.30
CA ILE A 49 4.81 -52.11 16.58
C ILE A 49 5.63 -51.40 15.51
N CYS A 50 5.03 -50.45 14.78
CA CYS A 50 5.76 -49.67 13.79
C CYS A 50 6.85 -48.83 14.45
N ARG A 51 6.56 -48.19 15.60
CA ARG A 51 7.54 -47.42 16.35
C ARG A 51 8.69 -48.29 16.85
N GLU A 52 8.41 -49.46 17.44
CA GLU A 52 9.45 -50.36 17.94
C GLU A 52 10.34 -50.89 16.80
N LEU A 53 9.75 -51.26 15.65
CA LEU A 53 10.51 -51.75 14.50
C LEU A 53 11.37 -50.65 13.85
N ILE A 54 10.86 -49.41 13.77
CA ILE A 54 11.61 -48.26 13.28
C ILE A 54 12.73 -47.88 14.26
N GLN A 55 12.47 -47.89 15.57
CA GLN A 55 13.48 -47.62 16.59
C GLN A 55 14.61 -48.66 16.55
N ASN A 56 14.27 -49.95 16.41
CA ASN A 56 15.28 -51.01 16.27
C ASN A 56 16.13 -50.84 15.00
N ALA A 57 15.53 -50.33 13.91
CA ALA A 57 16.27 -50.02 12.69
C ALA A 57 17.20 -48.80 12.88
N ASP A 58 16.76 -47.76 13.58
CA ASP A 58 17.58 -46.57 13.91
C ASP A 58 18.73 -46.91 14.88
N ASP A 59 18.48 -47.73 15.90
CA ASP A 59 19.50 -48.27 16.82
C ASP A 59 20.54 -49.11 16.07
N ALA A 60 20.16 -49.72 14.93
CA ALA A 60 21.06 -50.40 14.01
C ALA A 60 21.73 -49.44 12.98
N HIS A 61 21.51 -48.12 13.08
CA HIS A 61 22.00 -47.11 12.15
C HIS A 61 21.49 -47.25 10.71
N ALA A 62 20.26 -47.74 10.54
CA ALA A 62 19.62 -47.80 9.23
C ALA A 62 19.41 -46.39 8.65
N THR A 63 19.66 -46.23 7.35
CA THR A 63 19.37 -44.98 6.63
C THR A 63 18.02 -45.02 5.93
N TRP A 64 17.41 -46.19 5.79
CA TRP A 64 16.04 -46.36 5.29
C TRP A 64 15.32 -47.52 6.00
N PHE A 65 13.99 -47.40 6.06
CA PHE A 65 13.09 -48.42 6.57
C PHE A 65 11.94 -48.63 5.58
N HIS A 66 11.65 -49.87 5.24
CA HIS A 66 10.61 -50.30 4.30
C HIS A 66 9.58 -51.17 5.03
N PHE A 67 8.31 -50.87 4.82
CA PHE A 67 7.20 -51.59 5.44
C PHE A 67 6.26 -52.12 4.36
N GLU A 68 6.25 -53.43 4.18
CA GLU A 68 5.47 -54.14 3.17
C GLU A 68 4.29 -54.87 3.82
N ILE A 69 3.15 -54.92 3.14
CA ILE A 69 1.96 -55.59 3.62
C ILE A 69 1.39 -56.46 2.51
N THR A 70 1.28 -57.75 2.78
CA THR A 70 0.69 -58.72 1.85
C THR A 70 -0.77 -58.95 2.21
N CYS A 71 -1.63 -58.87 1.19
CA CYS A 71 -3.06 -59.08 1.32
C CYS A 71 -3.55 -60.20 0.39
N CYS A 72 -4.59 -60.93 0.79
CA CYS A 72 -5.27 -61.90 -0.07
C CYS A 72 -6.78 -61.63 -0.15
N PRO A 73 -7.46 -61.98 -1.25
CA PRO A 73 -8.91 -61.88 -1.35
C PRO A 73 -9.64 -62.69 -0.28
N LEU A 74 -10.72 -62.15 0.29
CA LEU A 74 -11.60 -62.80 1.27
C LEU A 74 -12.18 -64.12 0.76
N LYS A 75 -12.39 -64.22 -0.56
CA LYS A 75 -12.86 -65.44 -1.23
C LYS A 75 -11.82 -66.57 -1.17
N ASP A 76 -10.53 -66.23 -1.23
CA ASP A 76 -9.44 -67.20 -1.24
C ASP A 76 -9.09 -67.68 0.19
N LEU A 77 -9.64 -67.01 1.22
CA LEU A 77 -9.55 -67.44 2.62
C LEU A 77 -10.48 -68.60 2.96
N LYS A 78 -11.59 -68.77 2.23
CA LYS A 78 -12.55 -69.87 2.46
C LYS A 78 -11.93 -71.24 2.16
N ASP A 79 -11.01 -71.29 1.21
CA ASP A 79 -10.23 -72.50 0.89
C ASP A 79 -9.09 -72.75 1.90
N PHE A 80 -8.70 -71.75 2.69
CA PHE A 80 -7.72 -71.91 3.77
C PHE A 80 -8.34 -72.49 5.05
N GLN A 81 -9.60 -72.14 5.37
CA GLN A 81 -10.30 -72.60 6.58
C GLN A 81 -10.68 -74.09 6.56
N SER A 82 -10.75 -74.73 5.39
CA SER A 82 -11.00 -76.18 5.29
C SER A 82 -9.77 -77.04 5.62
N SER A 83 -8.59 -76.42 5.75
CA SER A 83 -7.30 -77.12 6.01
C SER A 83 -6.73 -76.94 7.42
N GLN A 84 -7.31 -76.07 8.26
CA GLN A 84 -6.86 -75.79 9.62
C GLN A 84 -8.08 -75.79 10.56
N GLY A 85 -8.08 -76.68 11.56
CA GLY A 85 -9.23 -76.99 12.41
C GLY A 85 -9.79 -75.80 13.20
N ASN A 86 -11.09 -75.93 13.52
CA ASN A 86 -11.97 -75.01 14.26
C ASN A 86 -11.28 -74.14 15.32
N HIS A 87 -10.96 -72.89 14.97
CA HIS A 87 -10.92 -71.78 15.91
C HIS A 87 -11.90 -70.69 15.45
N PRO A 88 -12.81 -70.22 16.34
CA PRO A 88 -13.76 -69.17 15.99
C PRO A 88 -13.01 -67.87 15.69
N VAL A 89 -13.40 -67.19 14.61
CA VAL A 89 -12.95 -65.84 14.25
C VAL A 89 -13.26 -64.90 15.41
N ARG A 90 -12.27 -64.61 16.27
CA ARG A 90 -12.38 -63.53 17.26
C ARG A 90 -12.09 -62.21 16.55
N HIS A 91 -13.13 -61.44 16.26
CA HIS A 91 -13.00 -60.03 15.91
C HIS A 91 -12.41 -59.27 17.13
N ARG A 92 -11.08 -59.10 17.18
CA ARG A 92 -10.43 -58.14 18.09
C ARG A 92 -10.24 -56.79 17.40
N SER A 93 -10.36 -55.73 18.20
CA SER A 93 -10.23 -54.29 17.96
C SER A 93 -9.78 -53.85 16.55
N THR A 94 -10.66 -53.13 15.87
CA THR A 94 -10.53 -52.56 14.52
C THR A 94 -9.56 -51.36 14.40
N GLN A 95 -8.97 -50.88 15.51
CA GLN A 95 -8.09 -49.70 15.54
C GLN A 95 -6.83 -49.85 14.67
N PHE A 96 -6.04 -50.90 14.88
CA PHE A 96 -4.81 -51.12 14.11
C PHE A 96 -5.05 -51.31 12.59
N ILE A 97 -6.26 -51.75 12.21
CA ILE A 97 -6.63 -52.00 10.81
C ILE A 97 -7.18 -50.79 10.12
N SER A 98 -7.93 -49.95 10.83
CA SER A 98 -8.21 -48.61 10.32
C SER A 98 -6.91 -47.86 10.12
N GLU A 99 -5.92 -48.01 11.00
CA GLU A 99 -4.58 -47.42 10.92
C GLU A 99 -3.72 -47.92 9.74
N ILE A 100 -3.66 -49.23 9.48
CA ILE A 100 -2.98 -49.79 8.29
C ILE A 100 -3.69 -49.38 6.99
N SER A 101 -5.01 -49.53 6.96
CA SER A 101 -5.81 -49.19 5.77
C SER A 101 -5.70 -47.70 5.43
N ASN A 102 -5.48 -46.89 6.45
CA ASN A 102 -5.15 -45.50 6.37
C ASN A 102 -3.70 -45.29 5.86
N ALA A 103 -2.72 -46.02 6.38
CA ALA A 103 -1.33 -45.96 5.90
C ALA A 103 -1.21 -46.20 4.38
N PHE A 104 -2.02 -47.11 3.84
CA PHE A 104 -2.11 -47.37 2.40
C PHE A 104 -2.63 -46.18 1.56
N ARG A 105 -3.42 -45.26 2.11
CA ARG A 105 -3.93 -44.08 1.38
C ARG A 105 -2.85 -43.04 1.15
N ILE A 106 -1.86 -43.01 2.02
CA ILE A 106 -0.83 -41.99 2.05
C ILE A 106 0.18 -42.13 0.91
N PHE A 107 0.44 -43.36 0.50
CA PHE A 107 1.62 -43.70 -0.29
C PHE A 107 1.39 -43.62 -1.81
N LYS A 108 0.49 -42.73 -2.27
CA LYS A 108 0.34 -42.41 -3.71
C LYS A 108 1.31 -41.28 -4.12
N PRO A 109 2.12 -41.43 -5.18
CA PRO A 109 3.17 -40.48 -5.53
C PRO A 109 2.62 -39.25 -6.27
N ASN A 110 3.10 -38.06 -5.88
CA ASN A 110 2.90 -36.80 -6.60
C ASN A 110 3.71 -36.79 -7.92
N THR A 111 3.04 -36.60 -9.05
CA THR A 111 3.66 -36.46 -10.38
C THR A 111 4.20 -35.04 -10.61
N GLN A 112 5.50 -34.90 -10.88
CA GLN A 112 6.05 -33.80 -11.68
C GLN A 112 6.52 -34.33 -13.06
N MET A 113 6.22 -33.54 -14.09
CA MET A 113 6.33 -33.87 -15.52
C MET A 113 7.73 -33.62 -16.13
N SER A 114 8.02 -34.31 -17.24
CA SER A 114 8.68 -33.80 -18.46
C SER A 114 8.49 -34.78 -19.65
N PRO A 115 8.62 -34.34 -20.93
CA PRO A 115 7.71 -34.72 -22.03
C PRO A 115 8.27 -35.70 -23.08
N LEU A 116 7.41 -36.07 -24.06
CA LEU A 116 7.60 -36.83 -25.34
C LEU A 116 6.90 -38.21 -25.33
N SER A 117 6.27 -38.73 -26.38
CA SER A 117 5.77 -38.27 -27.69
C SER A 117 4.81 -39.36 -28.22
N GLU A 118 4.00 -38.98 -29.20
CA GLU A 118 2.95 -39.70 -29.97
C GLU A 118 3.03 -41.24 -30.15
N GLY A 119 1.85 -41.89 -30.22
CA GLY A 119 1.72 -43.14 -30.98
C GLY A 119 0.59 -44.12 -30.63
N SER A 120 -0.55 -44.00 -31.33
CA SER A 120 -1.42 -45.08 -31.81
C SER A 120 -2.41 -45.84 -30.87
N HIS A 121 -3.59 -46.08 -31.46
CA HIS A 121 -4.80 -46.71 -30.93
C HIS A 121 -4.69 -48.25 -30.77
N ALA A 122 -5.26 -48.81 -29.69
CA ALA A 122 -6.02 -50.08 -29.74
C ALA A 122 -6.79 -50.39 -28.43
N SER A 123 -8.11 -50.60 -28.61
CA SER A 123 -9.07 -51.44 -27.87
C SER A 123 -9.18 -51.38 -26.33
N ASN A 124 -10.38 -50.94 -25.93
CA ASN A 124 -11.00 -51.03 -24.61
C ASN A 124 -10.99 -52.45 -24.01
N ASN A 125 -10.47 -52.58 -22.79
CA ASN A 125 -11.02 -53.46 -21.76
C ASN A 125 -10.86 -52.76 -20.40
N VAL A 126 -11.97 -52.24 -19.89
CA VAL A 126 -12.08 -51.59 -18.58
C VAL A 126 -11.91 -52.66 -17.49
N SER A 127 -10.77 -52.67 -16.81
CA SER A 127 -10.66 -53.32 -15.50
C SER A 127 -10.84 -52.25 -14.44
N SER A 128 -11.90 -52.42 -13.65
CA SER A 128 -12.31 -51.55 -12.55
C SER A 128 -11.20 -51.38 -11.51
N GLU A 129 -11.14 -50.19 -10.90
CA GLU A 129 -10.41 -49.95 -9.66
C GLU A 129 -10.70 -51.10 -8.68
N ARG A 130 -9.64 -51.76 -8.20
CA ARG A 130 -9.79 -52.92 -7.31
C ARG A 130 -10.28 -52.44 -5.95
N ASP A 131 -11.55 -52.72 -5.67
CA ASP A 131 -12.15 -52.52 -4.37
C ASP A 131 -11.49 -53.47 -3.35
N PHE A 132 -10.61 -52.92 -2.50
CA PHE A 132 -9.89 -53.69 -1.48
C PHE A 132 -10.77 -54.09 -0.28
N HIS A 133 -12.05 -53.71 -0.28
CA HIS A 133 -13.01 -54.09 0.75
C HIS A 133 -13.20 -55.61 0.89
N ASN A 134 -12.75 -56.37 -0.11
CA ASN A 134 -12.77 -57.84 -0.14
C ASN A 134 -11.38 -58.46 0.02
N TYR A 135 -10.42 -57.78 0.65
CA TYR A 135 -9.09 -58.34 0.92
C TYR A 135 -8.82 -58.34 2.43
N CYS A 136 -8.10 -59.36 2.90
CA CYS A 136 -7.56 -59.39 4.25
C CYS A 136 -6.04 -59.30 4.20
N ILE A 137 -5.47 -58.64 5.20
CA ILE A 137 -4.03 -58.64 5.42
C ILE A 137 -3.63 -60.00 5.97
N THR A 138 -2.58 -60.58 5.41
CA THR A 138 -2.07 -61.90 5.79
C THR A 138 -0.65 -61.88 6.34
N GLU A 139 0.16 -60.89 5.95
CA GLU A 139 1.57 -60.78 6.33
C GLU A 139 2.01 -59.32 6.31
N ILE A 140 2.96 -58.99 7.18
CA ILE A 140 3.66 -57.70 7.23
C ILE A 140 5.17 -57.99 7.18
N ARG A 141 5.93 -57.24 6.38
CA ARG A 141 7.40 -57.28 6.39
C ARG A 141 7.97 -55.90 6.72
N ALA A 142 8.89 -55.85 7.67
CA ALA A 142 9.66 -54.65 7.98
C ALA A 142 11.11 -54.90 7.59
N ASN A 143 11.64 -54.14 6.63
CA ASN A 143 12.99 -54.29 6.09
C ASN A 143 13.78 -53.00 6.30
N ASN A 144 15.06 -53.08 6.66
CA ASN A 144 15.93 -51.92 6.84
C ASN A 144 17.39 -52.26 6.48
N ASN A 145 18.19 -51.25 6.14
CA ASN A 145 19.61 -51.39 5.85
C ASN A 145 20.55 -51.07 7.02
N GLY A 146 20.07 -51.20 8.26
CA GLY A 146 20.93 -51.07 9.42
C GLY A 146 21.96 -52.20 9.52
N ARG A 147 22.83 -52.11 10.52
CA ARG A 147 23.78 -53.14 10.90
C ARG A 147 23.08 -54.50 11.06
N VAL A 148 23.59 -55.52 10.39
CA VAL A 148 23.11 -56.90 10.54
C VAL A 148 23.37 -57.42 11.96
N PHE A 149 22.56 -58.38 12.40
CA PHE A 149 22.66 -58.98 13.73
C PHE A 149 24.00 -59.69 13.87
N ASN A 150 24.67 -59.45 15.01
CA ASN A 150 25.80 -60.26 15.46
C ASN A 150 25.33 -61.32 16.48
N GLU A 151 26.23 -62.19 16.94
CA GLU A 151 25.89 -63.23 17.94
C GLU A 151 25.19 -62.68 19.19
N THR A 152 25.65 -61.53 19.70
CA THR A 152 25.04 -60.93 20.89
C THR A 152 23.62 -60.41 20.62
N ASP A 153 23.34 -59.94 19.41
CA ASP A 153 22.00 -59.47 19.01
C ASP A 153 21.03 -60.67 18.87
N TRP A 154 21.51 -61.80 18.36
CA TRP A 154 20.76 -63.07 18.31
C TRP A 154 20.46 -63.64 19.69
N GLU A 155 21.42 -63.62 20.63
CA GLU A 155 21.19 -64.03 22.02
C GLU A 155 20.15 -63.14 22.70
N ARG A 156 20.25 -61.82 22.51
CA ARG A 156 19.34 -60.84 23.12
C ARG A 156 17.90 -60.99 22.63
N VAL A 157 17.68 -61.23 21.34
CA VAL A 157 16.30 -61.34 20.82
C VAL A 157 15.57 -62.58 21.36
N MET A 158 16.31 -63.60 21.82
CA MET A 158 15.78 -64.76 22.53
C MET A 158 15.56 -64.51 24.03
N SER A 159 15.99 -63.38 24.57
CA SER A 159 15.92 -63.08 25.99
C SER A 159 14.85 -62.01 26.30
N ILE A 160 13.94 -62.29 27.22
CA ILE A 160 12.98 -61.27 27.70
C ILE A 160 13.62 -60.58 28.91
N ALA A 161 13.66 -59.24 28.92
CA ALA A 161 14.18 -58.41 30.01
C ALA A 161 15.72 -58.28 30.12
N GLU A 162 16.47 -58.82 29.16
CA GLU A 162 17.89 -58.51 28.93
C GLU A 162 17.98 -57.50 27.77
N GLY A 163 17.96 -56.22 28.11
CA GLY A 163 18.10 -55.18 27.08
C GLY A 163 19.53 -54.98 26.63
N ASN A 164 19.68 -54.10 25.64
CA ASN A 164 20.98 -53.82 25.06
C ASN A 164 21.88 -53.15 26.11
N THR A 165 23.07 -53.74 26.32
CA THR A 165 24.12 -53.19 27.21
C THR A 165 24.92 -52.08 26.54
N ASP A 166 24.66 -51.82 25.26
CA ASP A 166 25.25 -50.72 24.50
C ASP A 166 24.69 -49.37 24.98
N VAL A 167 25.59 -48.52 25.48
CA VAL A 167 25.29 -47.14 25.92
C VAL A 167 24.85 -46.23 24.76
N ASP A 168 25.01 -46.67 23.51
CA ASP A 168 24.48 -45.99 22.33
C ASP A 168 23.07 -46.43 21.91
N ALA A 169 22.55 -47.53 22.46
CA ALA A 169 21.21 -48.04 22.13
C ALA A 169 20.15 -47.52 23.10
N VAL A 170 18.95 -47.23 22.59
CA VAL A 170 17.86 -46.62 23.36
C VAL A 170 17.08 -47.69 24.14
N GLY A 171 17.02 -48.93 23.66
CA GLY A 171 16.27 -50.05 24.26
C GLY A 171 16.99 -50.85 25.35
N GLN A 172 17.04 -50.37 26.60
CA GLN A 172 17.72 -51.06 27.72
C GLN A 172 16.91 -52.19 28.40
N PHE A 173 15.67 -52.46 27.97
CA PHE A 173 14.80 -53.42 28.65
C PHE A 173 14.55 -54.73 27.90
N GLY A 174 14.95 -54.89 26.63
CA GLY A 174 14.87 -56.20 25.95
C GLY A 174 13.45 -56.77 25.80
N VAL A 175 12.45 -55.89 25.62
CA VAL A 175 11.02 -56.28 25.50
C VAL A 175 10.32 -55.71 24.26
N GLY A 176 10.95 -54.77 23.55
CA GLY A 176 10.33 -54.06 22.41
C GLY A 176 10.05 -54.98 21.22
N PHE A 177 10.97 -55.89 20.90
CA PHE A 177 10.76 -56.91 19.85
C PHE A 177 9.54 -57.78 20.12
N PHE A 178 9.29 -58.18 21.38
CA PHE A 178 8.17 -59.05 21.73
C PHE A 178 6.79 -58.42 21.48
N SER A 179 6.71 -57.11 21.19
CA SER A 179 5.48 -56.46 20.74
C SER A 179 4.90 -57.07 19.46
N VAL A 180 5.74 -57.70 18.61
CA VAL A 180 5.30 -58.39 17.37
C VAL A 180 4.34 -59.55 17.62
N PHE A 181 4.43 -60.20 18.79
CA PHE A 181 3.54 -61.30 19.17
C PHE A 181 2.09 -60.88 19.39
N SER A 182 1.80 -59.56 19.45
CA SER A 182 0.43 -59.07 19.42
C SER A 182 -0.29 -59.35 18.08
N LEU A 183 0.48 -59.48 16.99
CA LEU A 183 -0.03 -59.66 15.63
C LEU A 183 0.33 -61.01 15.00
N CYS A 184 1.44 -61.61 15.40
CA CYS A 184 1.99 -62.83 14.82
C CYS A 184 2.14 -63.92 15.90
N GLU A 185 2.01 -65.20 15.53
CA GLU A 185 2.37 -66.32 16.42
C GLU A 185 3.82 -66.78 16.18
N GLU A 186 4.29 -66.70 14.94
CA GLU A 186 5.58 -67.24 14.47
C GLU A 186 6.36 -66.17 13.70
N PRO A 187 6.88 -65.12 14.37
CA PRO A 187 7.68 -64.09 13.70
C PRO A 187 8.99 -64.68 13.18
N ILE A 188 9.45 -64.18 12.04
CA ILE A 188 10.72 -64.58 11.41
C ILE A 188 11.61 -63.35 11.31
N ILE A 189 12.87 -63.49 11.69
CA ILE A 189 13.91 -62.47 11.51
C ILE A 189 14.89 -63.01 10.48
N ILE A 190 15.20 -62.22 9.46
CA ILE A 190 16.28 -62.49 8.50
C ILE A 190 17.25 -61.33 8.63
N SER A 191 18.53 -61.60 8.91
CA SER A 191 19.56 -60.56 9.03
C SER A 191 20.88 -61.08 8.51
N GLY A 192 21.42 -60.43 7.47
CA GLY A 192 22.65 -60.89 6.83
C GLY A 192 22.46 -62.24 6.12
N ASN A 193 23.23 -63.23 6.56
CA ASN A 193 23.24 -64.58 5.99
C ASN A 193 22.43 -65.58 6.82
N GLU A 194 21.67 -65.12 7.80
CA GLU A 194 20.99 -65.99 8.75
C GLU A 194 19.53 -65.59 8.96
N TYR A 195 18.72 -66.57 9.35
CA TYR A 195 17.36 -66.34 9.78
C TYR A 195 17.05 -67.09 11.07
N MET A 196 16.13 -66.53 11.85
CA MET A 196 15.58 -67.11 13.06
C MET A 196 14.07 -67.15 12.99
N VAL A 197 13.50 -68.31 13.29
CA VAL A 197 12.05 -68.54 13.36
C VAL A 197 11.65 -68.74 14.82
N PHE A 198 10.65 -68.00 15.28
CA PHE A 198 10.02 -68.23 16.57
C PHE A 198 8.83 -69.19 16.42
N MET A 199 8.71 -70.17 17.31
CA MET A 199 7.64 -71.17 17.26
C MET A 199 7.09 -71.49 18.66
N TRP A 200 5.80 -71.82 18.73
CA TRP A 200 5.16 -72.23 19.98
C TRP A 200 5.03 -73.75 20.06
N GLU A 201 5.63 -74.35 21.09
CA GLU A 201 5.49 -75.76 21.41
C GLU A 201 4.89 -75.92 22.81
N ASN A 202 3.65 -76.42 22.91
CA ASN A 202 2.94 -76.61 24.19
C ASN A 202 2.95 -75.37 25.10
N ASP A 203 2.62 -74.19 24.54
CA ASP A 203 2.63 -72.88 25.21
C ASP A 203 4.00 -72.39 25.72
N VAL A 204 5.07 -73.03 25.23
CA VAL A 204 6.48 -72.65 25.42
C VAL A 204 7.03 -72.12 24.09
N LEU A 205 7.56 -70.89 24.09
CA LEU A 205 8.19 -70.26 22.94
C LEU A 205 9.63 -70.78 22.77
N SER A 206 9.91 -71.32 21.58
CA SER A 206 11.23 -71.77 21.14
C SER A 206 11.66 -71.01 19.88
N THR A 207 12.96 -71.09 19.56
CA THR A 207 13.52 -70.51 18.34
C THR A 207 14.38 -71.53 17.61
N VAL A 208 14.41 -71.40 16.28
CA VAL A 208 15.34 -72.16 15.44
C VAL A 208 16.07 -71.19 14.51
N ARG A 209 17.41 -71.24 14.53
CA ARG A 209 18.30 -70.40 13.71
C ARG A 209 19.00 -71.23 12.63
N HIS A 210 19.13 -70.65 11.45
CA HIS A 210 19.75 -71.27 10.27
C HIS A 210 20.53 -70.27 9.42
N GLU A 211 21.55 -70.79 8.73
CA GLU A 211 22.28 -70.08 7.67
C GLU A 211 21.53 -70.21 6.32
N MET A 212 21.50 -69.12 5.57
CA MET A 212 20.92 -69.01 4.23
C MET A 212 21.91 -69.50 3.16
N SER A 213 21.41 -69.95 2.01
CA SER A 213 22.27 -70.30 0.87
C SER A 213 22.89 -69.05 0.23
N ASP A 214 24.04 -69.21 -0.45
CA ASP A 214 24.81 -68.11 -1.07
C ASP A 214 24.00 -67.23 -2.05
N GLU A 215 22.92 -67.77 -2.64
CA GLU A 215 22.05 -67.06 -3.59
C GLU A 215 21.00 -66.15 -2.91
N GLN A 216 20.82 -66.25 -1.59
CA GLN A 216 19.79 -65.53 -0.82
C GLN A 216 20.36 -64.52 0.20
N GLN A 217 21.67 -64.29 0.17
CA GLN A 217 22.35 -63.36 1.08
C GLN A 217 21.84 -61.92 0.89
N ASN A 218 21.50 -61.24 1.98
CA ASN A 218 20.99 -59.88 1.95
C ASN A 218 21.73 -59.01 2.96
N GLN A 219 22.11 -57.79 2.58
CA GLN A 219 22.80 -56.83 3.46
C GLN A 219 21.82 -56.05 4.36
N SER A 220 20.61 -56.57 4.55
CA SER A 220 19.50 -55.90 5.22
C SER A 220 18.91 -56.80 6.32
N THR A 221 18.20 -56.18 7.26
CA THR A 221 17.45 -56.90 8.29
C THR A 221 15.97 -56.84 7.95
N THR A 222 15.33 -58.01 7.77
CA THR A 222 13.91 -58.16 7.46
C THR A 222 13.20 -58.93 8.58
N ILE A 223 12.14 -58.35 9.13
CA ILE A 223 11.25 -58.99 10.11
C ILE A 223 9.92 -59.31 9.41
N ILE A 224 9.56 -60.59 9.34
CA ILE A 224 8.36 -61.08 8.68
C ILE A 224 7.35 -61.50 9.75
N LEU A 225 6.16 -60.94 9.68
CA LEU A 225 5.07 -61.14 10.62
C LEU A 225 3.87 -61.72 9.89
N THR A 226 3.75 -63.05 9.92
CA THR A 226 2.53 -63.71 9.44
C THR A 226 1.39 -63.47 10.43
N LEU A 227 0.33 -62.80 10.00
CA LEU A 227 -0.73 -62.40 10.92
C LEU A 227 -1.54 -63.60 11.41
N LYS A 228 -1.71 -63.68 12.73
CA LYS A 228 -2.45 -64.76 13.41
C LYS A 228 -3.96 -64.63 13.31
N ASN A 229 -4.44 -63.42 13.06
CA ASN A 229 -5.82 -63.12 12.75
C ASN A 229 -5.91 -62.54 11.33
N TYR A 230 -7.02 -62.81 10.64
CA TYR A 230 -7.30 -62.17 9.37
C TYR A 230 -7.93 -60.81 9.62
N TYR A 231 -7.34 -59.78 9.02
CA TYR A 231 -7.79 -58.42 9.21
C TYR A 231 -8.32 -57.83 7.90
N LYS A 232 -9.62 -57.51 7.87
CA LYS A 232 -10.28 -56.98 6.67
C LYS A 232 -9.82 -55.56 6.38
N LEU A 233 -9.34 -55.30 5.17
CA LEU A 233 -9.01 -53.93 4.74
C LEU A 233 -10.30 -53.11 4.56
N LEU A 234 -10.39 -51.93 5.16
CA LEU A 234 -11.57 -51.06 5.09
C LEU A 234 -11.28 -49.84 4.21
N THR A 235 -11.67 -49.91 2.94
CA THR A 235 -11.63 -48.77 2.01
C THR A 235 -12.72 -47.73 2.34
N ASP A 236 -12.43 -46.44 2.12
CA ASP A 236 -13.44 -45.38 2.28
C ASP A 236 -14.48 -45.50 1.16
N PRO A 237 -15.79 -45.56 1.47
CA PRO A 237 -16.82 -45.47 0.45
C PRO A 237 -16.92 -44.07 -0.19
N THR A 238 -16.25 -43.04 0.37
CA THR A 238 -16.28 -41.67 -0.19
C THR A 238 -15.34 -41.45 -1.38
N LEU A 239 -14.38 -42.36 -1.63
CA LEU A 239 -13.42 -42.23 -2.74
C LEU A 239 -13.90 -42.80 -4.08
N THR A 240 -15.00 -43.55 -4.11
CA THR A 240 -15.60 -44.11 -5.34
C THR A 240 -16.53 -43.15 -6.07
N ALA A 241 -16.80 -41.97 -5.51
CA ALA A 241 -17.64 -40.94 -6.13
C ALA A 241 -16.82 -39.69 -6.49
N GLY A 242 -16.01 -39.80 -7.54
CA GLY A 242 -15.46 -38.63 -8.23
C GLY A 242 -13.94 -38.53 -8.21
N ASN A 243 -13.29 -39.18 -9.16
CA ASN A 243 -12.35 -38.56 -10.11
C ASN A 243 -11.71 -39.66 -10.96
N GLN A 244 -11.99 -39.66 -12.26
CA GLN A 244 -11.36 -40.52 -13.24
C GLN A 244 -9.87 -40.16 -13.37
N TYR A 245 -8.99 -40.80 -12.60
CA TYR A 245 -7.55 -40.78 -12.85
C TYR A 245 -7.19 -41.90 -13.81
N LYS A 246 -6.91 -41.55 -15.07
CA LYS A 246 -6.23 -42.44 -16.02
C LYS A 246 -4.74 -42.50 -15.67
N SER A 247 -4.27 -43.61 -15.13
CA SER A 247 -2.87 -44.01 -15.30
C SER A 247 -2.72 -45.53 -15.21
N ASN A 248 -2.46 -46.16 -16.36
CA ASN A 248 -1.88 -47.49 -16.42
C ASN A 248 -0.41 -47.41 -16.00
N LYS A 249 -0.12 -47.67 -14.73
CA LYS A 249 1.21 -48.11 -14.27
C LYS A 249 1.05 -49.44 -13.54
N LYS A 250 1.92 -50.41 -13.85
CA LYS A 250 2.00 -51.67 -13.09
C LYS A 250 2.46 -51.34 -11.66
N MET A 251 1.81 -52.00 -10.71
CA MET A 251 1.84 -51.72 -9.28
C MET A 251 3.13 -52.21 -8.57
N SER A 252 4.17 -52.60 -9.30
CA SER A 252 5.41 -53.14 -8.71
C SER A 252 6.46 -52.10 -8.33
N ASP A 253 6.38 -50.86 -8.82
CA ASP A 253 7.51 -49.91 -8.72
C ASP A 253 7.12 -48.58 -8.05
N ILE A 254 6.36 -48.61 -6.97
CA ILE A 254 6.06 -47.41 -6.17
C ILE A 254 6.35 -47.70 -4.70
N GLU A 255 7.59 -47.45 -4.31
CA GLU A 255 8.05 -47.51 -2.92
C GLU A 255 7.78 -46.17 -2.22
N PRO A 256 7.03 -46.15 -1.11
CA PRO A 256 7.09 -45.03 -0.19
C PRO A 256 8.33 -45.13 0.69
N LYS A 257 9.15 -44.08 0.71
CA LYS A 257 10.28 -43.92 1.64
C LYS A 257 9.90 -42.84 2.67
N ILE A 258 9.88 -43.21 3.95
CA ILE A 258 9.97 -42.22 5.04
C ILE A 258 11.44 -41.85 5.13
N ASP A 259 11.78 -40.65 4.69
CA ASP A 259 13.15 -40.17 4.78
C ASP A 259 13.45 -39.71 6.21
N LEU A 260 13.97 -40.63 7.03
CA LEU A 260 14.40 -40.35 8.40
C LEU A 260 15.56 -39.34 8.46
N THR A 261 16.23 -39.05 7.33
CA THR A 261 17.34 -38.08 7.27
C THR A 261 16.90 -36.63 7.50
N GLU A 262 15.60 -36.33 7.44
CA GLU A 262 15.11 -34.98 7.72
C GLU A 262 15.10 -34.66 9.22
N LEU A 263 14.87 -35.62 10.13
CA LEU A 263 14.85 -35.34 11.56
C LEU A 263 16.25 -35.01 12.10
N LYS A 264 16.39 -33.90 12.82
CA LYS A 264 17.68 -33.50 13.40
C LYS A 264 17.82 -34.08 14.79
N THR A 265 18.77 -35.00 14.97
CA THR A 265 19.17 -35.52 16.27
C THR A 265 20.41 -34.78 16.76
N TYR A 266 20.35 -34.26 17.99
CA TYR A 266 21.53 -33.84 18.72
C TYR A 266 21.70 -34.76 19.90
N PHE A 267 22.88 -35.32 20.07
CA PHE A 267 23.18 -36.12 21.25
C PHE A 267 24.44 -35.63 21.92
N THR A 268 24.50 -35.85 23.24
CA THR A 268 25.68 -35.59 24.04
C THR A 268 25.94 -36.82 24.90
N LYS A 269 27.20 -37.22 24.98
CA LYS A 269 27.66 -38.23 25.94
C LYS A 269 28.32 -37.50 27.10
N ALA A 270 27.93 -37.85 28.32
CA ALA A 270 28.49 -37.28 29.54
C ALA A 270 29.02 -38.40 30.43
N SER A 271 30.19 -38.17 31.04
CA SER A 271 30.70 -39.01 32.12
C SER A 271 29.93 -38.71 33.40
N VAL A 272 29.51 -39.75 34.09
CA VAL A 272 28.76 -39.66 35.33
C VAL A 272 29.71 -39.94 36.49
N HIS A 273 29.77 -39.01 37.43
CA HIS A 273 30.50 -39.18 38.68
C HIS A 273 29.49 -39.28 39.83
N ILE A 274 29.51 -40.42 40.51
CA ILE A 274 28.60 -40.75 41.61
C ILE A 274 29.45 -40.99 42.85
N ASP A 275 29.05 -40.40 43.97
CA ASP A 275 29.66 -40.65 45.27
C ASP A 275 29.28 -42.04 45.81
N ASP A 276 30.18 -42.65 46.58
CA ASP A 276 30.00 -44.01 47.08
C ASP A 276 28.71 -44.20 47.90
N SER A 277 28.28 -43.18 48.67
CA SER A 277 27.02 -43.20 49.41
C SER A 277 25.81 -43.33 48.49
N PHE A 278 25.71 -42.45 47.49
CA PHE A 278 24.60 -42.48 46.55
C PHE A 278 24.59 -43.77 45.72
N HIS A 279 25.77 -44.25 45.33
CA HIS A 279 25.91 -45.51 44.61
C HIS A 279 25.36 -46.70 45.42
N GLN A 280 25.67 -46.79 46.72
CA GLN A 280 25.15 -47.85 47.58
C GLN A 280 23.62 -47.80 47.72
N GLU A 281 23.04 -46.63 47.92
CA GLU A 281 21.60 -46.44 48.07
C GLU A 281 20.84 -46.78 46.80
N ILE A 282 21.29 -46.30 45.63
CA ILE A 282 20.67 -46.65 44.35
C ILE A 282 20.79 -48.14 44.06
N ARG A 283 21.94 -48.76 44.34
CA ARG A 283 22.12 -50.21 44.14
C ARG A 283 21.16 -51.02 45.00
N GLN A 284 20.86 -50.56 46.21
CA GLN A 284 19.85 -51.20 47.06
C GLN A 284 18.44 -51.10 46.44
N ILE A 285 18.11 -49.99 45.79
CA ILE A 285 16.80 -49.73 45.18
C ILE A 285 16.65 -50.47 43.83
N LEU A 286 17.56 -50.25 42.89
CA LEU A 286 17.46 -50.75 41.52
C LEU A 286 17.98 -52.18 41.34
N LYS A 287 18.75 -52.69 42.31
CA LYS A 287 19.50 -53.96 42.22
C LYS A 287 20.47 -54.00 41.03
N LYS A 288 20.80 -52.83 40.47
CA LYS A 288 21.70 -52.61 39.35
C LYS A 288 22.54 -51.39 39.63
N ASP A 289 23.74 -51.38 39.07
CA ASP A 289 24.62 -50.21 39.12
C ASP A 289 24.17 -49.18 38.07
N LEU A 290 24.38 -47.90 38.37
CA LEU A 290 24.11 -46.83 37.42
C LEU A 290 25.21 -46.76 36.36
N PRO A 291 24.88 -46.31 35.14
CA PRO A 291 25.88 -46.20 34.09
C PRO A 291 26.92 -45.11 34.44
N THR A 292 28.19 -45.40 34.17
CA THR A 292 29.30 -44.45 34.33
C THR A 292 29.35 -43.41 33.21
N THR A 293 28.57 -43.62 32.14
CA THR A 293 28.40 -42.69 31.02
C THR A 293 26.96 -42.68 30.59
N VAL A 294 26.38 -41.49 30.41
CA VAL A 294 25.01 -41.33 29.93
C VAL A 294 24.99 -40.62 28.59
N ARG A 295 24.05 -41.03 27.74
CA ARG A 295 23.70 -40.34 26.51
C ARG A 295 22.40 -39.56 26.72
N ILE A 296 22.40 -38.27 26.38
CA ILE A 296 21.20 -37.43 26.30
C ILE A 296 21.01 -37.09 24.83
N THR A 297 19.88 -37.50 24.25
CA THR A 297 19.52 -37.22 22.85
C THR A 297 18.29 -36.34 22.81
N LEU A 298 18.37 -35.27 22.03
CA LEU A 298 17.30 -34.34 21.71
C LEU A 298 16.92 -34.53 20.24
N LEU A 299 15.67 -34.88 20.00
CA LEU A 299 15.11 -34.97 18.65
C LEU A 299 14.35 -33.68 18.33
N PHE A 300 14.80 -33.02 17.26
CA PHE A 300 14.23 -31.77 16.75
C PHE A 300 13.51 -31.99 15.43
N THR A 301 12.40 -31.28 15.24
CA THR A 301 11.72 -31.21 13.96
C THR A 301 12.24 -30.03 13.12
N PRO A 302 12.65 -30.25 11.86
CA PRO A 302 12.99 -29.18 10.93
C PRO A 302 11.82 -28.27 10.60
N ASN A 303 12.14 -27.04 10.21
CA ASN A 303 11.16 -26.05 9.76
C ASN A 303 10.35 -26.50 8.53
N THR A 304 10.92 -27.33 7.65
CA THR A 304 10.26 -27.86 6.43
C THR A 304 9.07 -28.76 6.76
N ILE A 305 9.20 -29.61 7.77
CA ILE A 305 8.14 -30.52 8.21
C ILE A 305 6.99 -29.74 8.88
N ILE A 306 7.32 -28.67 9.61
CA ILE A 306 6.33 -27.78 10.24
C ILE A 306 5.50 -27.03 9.18
N GLU A 307 6.10 -26.66 8.03
CA GLU A 307 5.39 -26.02 6.91
C GLU A 307 4.32 -26.91 6.30
N GLN A 308 4.67 -28.18 6.04
CA GLN A 308 3.74 -29.17 5.50
C GLN A 308 2.54 -29.35 6.44
N GLN A 309 2.75 -29.33 7.76
CA GLN A 309 1.69 -29.46 8.75
C GLN A 309 0.74 -28.24 8.78
N LEU A 310 1.27 -27.02 8.65
CA LEU A 310 0.45 -25.79 8.65
C LEU A 310 -0.34 -25.60 7.35
N GLN A 311 0.17 -26.09 6.23
CA GLN A 311 -0.49 -26.03 4.92
C GLN A 311 -1.51 -27.16 4.72
N SER A 312 -1.43 -28.24 5.50
CA SER A 312 -2.39 -29.35 5.49
C SER A 312 -3.75 -28.99 6.12
N SER A 313 -4.45 -28.02 5.53
CA SER A 313 -5.87 -27.85 5.75
C SER A 313 -6.62 -28.75 4.77
N VAL A 314 -7.45 -29.65 5.29
CA VAL A 314 -8.62 -30.30 4.66
C VAL A 314 -8.58 -31.81 4.42
N ASN A 315 -7.45 -32.53 4.39
CA ASN A 315 -7.49 -34.00 4.42
C ASN A 315 -6.38 -34.56 5.32
N GLU A 316 -6.77 -35.22 6.42
CA GLU A 316 -5.83 -35.84 7.34
C GLU A 316 -5.16 -37.07 6.71
N ASP A 317 -4.12 -36.82 5.94
CA ASP A 317 -3.23 -37.85 5.45
C ASP A 317 -2.51 -38.53 6.64
N ILE A 318 -2.34 -39.84 6.59
CA ILE A 318 -1.81 -40.61 7.73
C ILE A 318 -0.30 -40.47 7.87
N ASN A 319 0.44 -40.01 6.85
CA ASN A 319 1.81 -39.54 7.04
C ASN A 319 1.78 -38.30 7.90
N ALA A 320 0.80 -37.40 7.73
CA ALA A 320 0.64 -36.27 8.63
C ALA A 320 0.21 -36.70 10.04
N LYS A 321 -0.45 -37.86 10.23
CA LYS A 321 -0.77 -38.41 11.57
C LYS A 321 0.44 -39.08 12.25
N ILE A 322 1.22 -39.87 11.51
CA ILE A 322 2.47 -40.49 11.98
C ILE A 322 3.54 -39.41 12.24
N LEU A 323 3.67 -38.43 11.34
CA LEU A 323 4.50 -37.26 11.57
C LEU A 323 3.97 -36.46 12.76
N LYS A 324 2.66 -36.23 12.91
CA LYS A 324 2.10 -35.57 14.12
C LYS A 324 2.40 -36.30 15.43
N SER A 325 2.59 -37.63 15.42
CA SER A 325 2.96 -38.39 16.63
C SER A 325 4.47 -38.39 16.90
N LEU A 326 5.31 -38.19 15.87
CA LEU A 326 6.78 -38.09 15.95
C LEU A 326 7.30 -36.64 16.07
N ILE A 327 6.47 -35.66 15.74
CA ILE A 327 6.79 -34.23 15.83
C ILE A 327 6.52 -33.75 17.26
N PRO A 328 7.51 -33.18 17.96
CA PRO A 328 7.37 -32.63 19.29
C PRO A 328 6.72 -31.23 19.29
N LEU A 329 5.91 -30.90 18.28
CA LEU A 329 5.19 -29.63 18.15
C LEU A 329 3.74 -29.88 17.69
N ARG A 330 2.80 -29.09 18.21
CA ARG A 330 1.39 -29.10 17.79
C ARG A 330 0.95 -27.72 17.34
N SER A 331 0.07 -27.68 16.34
CA SER A 331 -0.62 -26.45 15.95
C SER A 331 -1.98 -26.39 16.65
N ASN A 332 -2.24 -25.29 17.35
CA ASN A 332 -3.54 -25.00 17.96
C ASN A 332 -3.90 -23.53 17.73
N LYS A 333 -5.05 -23.25 17.10
CA LYS A 333 -5.55 -21.88 16.85
C LYS A 333 -4.48 -20.91 16.28
N ASN A 334 -3.69 -21.38 15.31
CA ASN A 334 -2.58 -20.64 14.67
C ASN A 334 -1.34 -20.40 15.55
N GLU A 335 -1.26 -20.99 16.75
CA GLU A 335 -0.05 -21.02 17.57
C GLU A 335 0.62 -22.40 17.48
N ILE A 336 1.95 -22.41 17.39
CA ILE A 336 2.75 -23.63 17.42
C ILE A 336 3.22 -23.79 18.86
N ILE A 337 2.85 -24.90 19.49
CA ILE A 337 3.16 -25.19 20.89
C ILE A 337 4.05 -26.43 21.01
N PRO A 338 4.98 -26.44 21.98
CA PRO A 338 5.67 -27.63 22.44
C PRO A 338 4.77 -28.83 22.74
N SER A 339 5.15 -30.01 22.26
CA SER A 339 4.51 -31.29 22.57
C SER A 339 5.50 -32.45 22.60
N GLY A 340 6.74 -32.19 23.02
CA GLY A 340 7.75 -33.23 23.18
C GLY A 340 7.44 -34.22 24.31
N TYR A 341 7.99 -35.44 24.21
CA TYR A 341 7.82 -36.52 25.18
C TYR A 341 9.18 -37.03 25.65
N VAL A 342 9.21 -37.58 26.86
CA VAL A 342 10.36 -38.27 27.41
C VAL A 342 10.35 -39.72 26.97
N PHE A 343 11.51 -40.24 26.58
CA PHE A 343 11.72 -41.62 26.17
C PHE A 343 12.77 -42.26 27.07
N ILE A 344 12.44 -43.44 27.56
CA ILE A 344 13.25 -44.27 28.47
C ILE A 344 13.70 -45.58 27.80
N GLY A 345 13.73 -45.58 26.46
CA GLY A 345 13.73 -46.81 25.64
C GLY A 345 12.37 -47.15 25.05
N LEU A 346 11.29 -46.68 25.69
CA LEU A 346 9.92 -46.67 25.19
C LEU A 346 9.35 -45.26 25.39
N GLY A 347 8.38 -44.86 24.57
CA GLY A 347 7.70 -43.57 24.73
C GLY A 347 6.87 -43.53 26.02
N THR A 348 7.12 -42.54 26.88
CA THR A 348 6.34 -42.33 28.11
C THR A 348 5.12 -41.42 27.86
N HIS A 349 4.16 -41.39 28.78
CA HIS A 349 3.06 -40.42 28.77
C HIS A 349 3.50 -39.02 29.22
N GLN A 350 4.75 -38.89 29.66
CA GLN A 350 5.30 -37.67 30.21
C GLN A 350 5.83 -36.75 29.12
N SER A 351 5.25 -35.55 29.02
CA SER A 351 5.74 -34.51 28.13
C SER A 351 6.98 -33.82 28.70
N THR A 352 7.80 -33.23 27.83
CA THR A 352 9.03 -32.51 28.19
C THR A 352 8.78 -31.04 28.48
N GLY A 353 7.64 -30.49 28.02
CA GLY A 353 7.37 -29.05 28.07
C GLY A 353 8.13 -28.23 27.01
N ILE A 354 9.01 -28.85 26.22
CA ILE A 354 9.72 -28.19 25.11
C ILE A 354 9.40 -28.87 23.78
N GLY A 355 9.70 -28.18 22.68
CA GLY A 355 9.45 -28.66 21.33
C GLY A 355 10.46 -29.72 20.88
N MET A 356 10.83 -30.64 21.77
CA MET A 356 11.83 -31.69 21.52
C MET A 356 11.46 -32.97 22.26
N HIS A 357 11.63 -34.12 21.61
CA HIS A 357 11.66 -35.40 22.32
C HIS A 357 13.01 -35.58 23.00
N VAL A 358 13.00 -36.14 24.21
CA VAL A 358 14.20 -36.32 25.03
C VAL A 358 14.39 -37.80 25.29
N PHE A 359 15.54 -38.34 24.91
CA PHE A 359 15.92 -39.72 25.17
C PHE A 359 17.13 -39.73 26.10
N SER A 360 17.01 -40.37 27.26
CA SER A 360 18.14 -40.58 28.15
C SER A 360 17.87 -41.73 29.12
N HIS A 361 18.85 -41.99 29.99
CA HIS A 361 18.84 -43.05 31.01
C HIS A 361 17.99 -42.65 32.22
N PHE A 362 16.76 -42.18 32.00
CA PHE A 362 15.84 -41.85 33.08
C PHE A 362 15.29 -43.13 33.72
N ILE A 363 15.06 -43.08 35.03
CA ILE A 363 14.50 -44.18 35.79
C ILE A 363 12.98 -43.97 35.89
N PRO A 364 12.16 -44.90 35.35
CA PRO A 364 10.72 -44.75 35.35
C PRO A 364 10.06 -45.24 36.65
N THR A 365 8.77 -44.96 36.80
CA THR A 365 7.91 -45.61 37.79
C THR A 365 7.75 -47.11 37.50
N ILE A 366 7.19 -47.86 38.46
CA ILE A 366 6.94 -49.31 38.34
C ILE A 366 6.08 -49.63 37.10
N GLU A 367 5.11 -48.78 36.79
CA GLU A 367 4.20 -48.92 35.65
C GLU A 367 4.88 -48.60 34.31
N ARG A 368 6.04 -47.95 34.33
CA ARG A 368 6.85 -47.55 33.16
C ARG A 368 6.17 -46.55 32.22
N GLU A 369 5.19 -45.83 32.75
CA GLU A 369 4.43 -44.82 32.00
C GLU A 369 4.99 -43.40 32.21
N ASN A 370 5.67 -43.15 33.32
CA ASN A 370 6.16 -41.84 33.73
C ASN A 370 7.53 -41.96 34.43
N LEU A 371 8.21 -40.83 34.65
CA LEU A 371 9.44 -40.77 35.44
C LEU A 371 9.14 -40.84 36.94
N ASP A 372 9.96 -41.57 37.70
CA ASP A 372 9.87 -41.56 39.16
C ASP A 372 10.60 -40.33 39.71
N LEU A 373 9.84 -39.42 40.31
CA LEU A 373 10.35 -38.26 41.04
C LEU A 373 9.99 -38.31 42.53
N GLU A 374 9.41 -39.40 43.01
CA GLU A 374 8.94 -39.57 44.39
C GLU A 374 10.03 -40.17 45.28
N ASN A 375 10.79 -41.16 44.78
CA ASN A 375 11.94 -41.67 45.52
C ASN A 375 13.07 -40.63 45.54
N PRO A 376 13.62 -40.22 46.70
CA PRO A 376 14.60 -39.12 46.77
C PRO A 376 15.87 -39.32 45.93
N HIS A 377 16.42 -40.54 45.90
CA HIS A 377 17.67 -40.83 45.17
C HIS A 377 17.40 -40.93 43.67
N ILE A 378 16.32 -41.61 43.28
CA ILE A 378 15.91 -41.69 41.86
C ILE A 378 15.52 -40.30 41.33
N SER A 379 14.78 -39.53 42.11
CA SER A 379 14.37 -38.17 41.79
C SER A 379 15.59 -37.28 41.56
N LYS A 380 16.63 -37.38 42.41
CA LYS A 380 17.89 -36.66 42.21
C LYS A 380 18.55 -37.04 40.88
N TRP A 381 18.68 -38.34 40.57
CA TRP A 381 19.23 -38.80 39.28
C TRP A 381 18.47 -38.23 38.08
N ASN A 382 17.14 -38.37 38.09
CA ASN A 382 16.27 -37.89 37.01
C ASN A 382 16.33 -36.36 36.89
N GLN A 383 16.34 -35.63 38.00
CA GLN A 383 16.44 -34.15 38.00
C GLN A 383 17.76 -33.67 37.41
N GLU A 384 18.90 -34.29 37.74
CA GLU A 384 20.20 -33.92 37.17
C GLU A 384 20.25 -34.15 35.65
N LEU A 385 19.66 -35.24 35.16
CA LEU A 385 19.52 -35.50 33.71
C LEU A 385 18.62 -34.47 33.03
N LEU A 386 17.51 -34.07 33.67
CA LEU A 386 16.59 -33.05 33.15
C LEU A 386 17.22 -31.66 33.12
N LEU A 387 17.97 -31.29 34.17
CA LEU A 387 18.76 -30.06 34.21
C LEU A 387 19.80 -30.04 33.09
N SER A 388 20.54 -31.15 32.92
CA SER A 388 21.51 -31.32 31.83
C SER A 388 20.84 -31.22 30.46
N THR A 389 19.64 -31.79 30.30
CA THR A 389 18.83 -31.68 29.08
C THR A 389 18.55 -30.21 28.74
N GLY A 390 18.15 -29.40 29.73
CA GLY A 390 17.94 -27.97 29.57
C GLY A 390 19.21 -27.22 29.13
N GLN A 391 20.36 -27.55 29.74
CA GLN A 391 21.66 -26.94 29.40
C GLN A 391 22.09 -27.29 27.96
N ILE A 392 21.89 -28.54 27.53
CA ILE A 392 22.19 -28.98 26.16
C ILE A 392 21.26 -28.26 25.18
N ALA A 393 19.96 -28.17 25.48
CA ALA A 393 19.02 -27.40 24.66
C ALA A 393 19.45 -25.92 24.55
N ARG A 394 19.99 -25.34 25.63
CA ARG A 394 20.55 -23.98 25.61
C ARG A 394 21.78 -23.86 24.73
N PHE A 395 22.71 -24.81 24.81
CA PHE A 395 23.87 -24.84 23.94
C PHE A 395 23.48 -24.90 22.46
N ILE A 396 22.51 -25.76 22.10
CA ILE A 396 22.00 -25.88 20.73
C ILE A 396 21.34 -24.56 20.28
N TYR A 397 20.57 -23.93 21.16
CA TYR A 397 19.98 -22.62 20.90
C TYR A 397 21.05 -21.58 20.56
N ASP A 398 22.07 -21.44 21.41
CA ASP A 398 23.14 -20.45 21.23
C ASP A 398 23.94 -20.72 19.95
N GLN A 399 24.27 -21.98 19.65
CA GLN A 399 24.96 -22.35 18.40
C GLN A 399 24.15 -22.03 17.16
N THR A 400 22.83 -22.23 17.22
CA THR A 400 21.94 -21.97 16.09
C THR A 400 21.72 -20.47 15.90
N MET A 401 21.50 -19.72 16.98
CA MET A 401 21.27 -18.27 16.94
C MET A 401 22.53 -17.47 16.60
N ASN A 402 23.73 -17.94 16.96
CA ASN A 402 24.99 -17.24 16.67
C ASN A 402 25.43 -17.42 15.19
N ARG A 403 25.03 -18.52 14.55
CA ARG A 403 25.22 -18.71 13.10
C ARG A 403 24.16 -17.92 12.35
N ASN A 404 24.37 -16.61 12.19
CA ASN A 404 23.51 -15.63 11.51
C ASN A 404 22.92 -16.08 10.14
N SER A 405 23.42 -17.16 9.54
CA SER A 405 22.97 -17.68 8.25
C SER A 405 21.65 -18.46 8.26
N PHE A 406 21.13 -18.90 9.42
CA PHE A 406 20.00 -19.85 9.46
C PHE A 406 18.61 -19.21 9.62
N ILE A 407 18.51 -17.95 10.07
CA ILE A 407 17.22 -17.30 10.37
C ILE A 407 17.21 -15.91 9.74
N ASN A 408 16.85 -15.84 8.46
CA ASN A 408 16.83 -14.57 7.72
C ASN A 408 15.43 -13.95 7.67
N ASN A 409 14.38 -14.72 7.99
CA ASN A 409 13.00 -14.26 7.92
C ASN A 409 12.21 -14.48 9.24
N LYS A 410 11.12 -13.73 9.38
CA LYS A 410 10.26 -13.73 10.58
C LYS A 410 9.56 -15.07 10.83
N GLN A 411 9.29 -15.86 9.79
CA GLN A 411 8.55 -17.12 9.91
C GLN A 411 9.45 -18.25 10.44
N GLU A 412 10.67 -18.36 9.92
CA GLU A 412 11.70 -19.27 10.41
C GLU A 412 12.05 -18.97 11.87
N ALA A 413 12.22 -17.68 12.21
CA ALA A 413 12.47 -17.24 13.58
C ALA A 413 11.33 -17.69 14.52
N TYR A 414 10.09 -17.47 14.09
CA TYR A 414 8.90 -17.88 14.82
C TYR A 414 8.85 -19.38 15.10
N ARG A 415 9.08 -20.21 14.09
CA ARG A 415 9.04 -21.68 14.23
C ARG A 415 10.16 -22.20 15.11
N PHE A 416 11.38 -21.69 14.91
CA PHE A 416 12.52 -22.07 15.75
C PHE A 416 12.25 -21.73 17.23
N ILE A 417 11.85 -20.49 17.52
CA ILE A 417 11.57 -20.04 18.90
C ILE A 417 10.34 -20.75 19.50
N SER A 418 9.39 -21.18 18.68
CA SER A 418 8.25 -22.00 19.15
C SER A 418 8.73 -23.32 19.79
N SER A 419 9.84 -23.90 19.32
CA SER A 419 10.43 -25.10 19.92
C SER A 419 11.00 -24.88 21.33
N TYR A 420 11.28 -23.62 21.69
CA TYR A 420 11.77 -23.21 23.00
C TYR A 420 10.70 -22.47 23.81
N SER A 421 9.44 -22.48 23.38
CA SER A 421 8.34 -21.78 24.08
C SER A 421 7.80 -22.58 25.26
N PHE A 422 8.67 -22.89 26.23
CA PHE A 422 8.45 -23.75 27.40
C PHE A 422 6.99 -23.75 27.92
N GLU A 423 6.43 -24.95 27.95
CA GLU A 423 5.08 -25.29 28.42
C GLU A 423 5.16 -26.12 29.71
N PRO A 424 4.14 -26.04 30.60
CA PRO A 424 4.04 -26.97 31.72
C PRO A 424 3.99 -28.41 31.21
N SER A 425 4.89 -29.26 31.72
CA SER A 425 4.89 -30.68 31.38
C SER A 425 3.74 -31.42 32.07
N VAL A 426 3.27 -32.51 31.46
CA VAL A 426 2.11 -33.30 31.88
C VAL A 426 2.49 -34.79 31.81
N PRO A 427 2.10 -35.63 32.78
CA PRO A 427 1.29 -35.30 33.96
C PRO A 427 2.05 -34.53 35.05
N ASN A 428 3.37 -34.66 35.16
CA ASN A 428 4.16 -33.98 36.18
C ASN A 428 4.82 -32.72 35.63
N ASN A 429 4.56 -31.55 36.22
CA ASN A 429 5.09 -30.24 35.79
C ASN A 429 6.57 -30.02 36.19
N LYS A 430 7.05 -30.71 37.24
CA LYS A 430 8.44 -30.58 37.73
C LYS A 430 9.48 -30.90 36.65
N ILE A 431 9.10 -31.69 35.65
CA ILE A 431 9.98 -32.14 34.57
C ILE A 431 10.31 -30.99 33.62
N GLY A 432 9.28 -30.29 33.13
CA GLY A 432 9.43 -29.09 32.33
C GLY A 432 10.09 -27.97 33.12
N ASP A 433 9.79 -27.83 34.41
CA ASP A 433 10.44 -26.85 35.30
C ASP A 433 11.94 -27.14 35.45
N ALA A 434 12.36 -28.40 35.58
CA ALA A 434 13.76 -28.78 35.65
C ALA A 434 14.50 -28.48 34.33
N ILE A 435 13.91 -28.81 33.18
CA ILE A 435 14.49 -28.51 31.86
C ILE A 435 14.58 -26.98 31.65
N LEU A 436 13.53 -26.24 32.00
CA LEU A 436 13.50 -24.77 31.95
C LEU A 436 14.59 -24.17 32.84
N SER A 437 14.72 -24.67 34.07
CA SER A 437 15.76 -24.26 35.00
C SER A 437 17.15 -24.51 34.42
N GLY A 438 17.39 -25.69 33.85
CA GLY A 438 18.64 -26.03 33.18
C GLY A 438 18.97 -25.08 32.01
N PHE A 439 17.99 -24.72 31.19
CA PHE A 439 18.17 -23.83 30.05
C PHE A 439 18.60 -22.41 30.44
N PHE A 440 18.05 -21.88 31.53
CA PHE A 440 18.35 -20.53 32.03
C PHE A 440 19.45 -20.51 33.11
N HIS A 441 20.08 -21.66 33.40
CA HIS A 441 21.08 -21.78 34.46
C HIS A 441 22.43 -21.10 34.14
N THR A 442 22.88 -21.18 32.88
CA THR A 442 24.28 -20.92 32.50
C THR A 442 24.58 -19.48 32.09
N THR A 443 23.64 -18.76 31.46
CA THR A 443 23.87 -17.40 30.94
C THR A 443 22.62 -16.53 31.01
N HIS A 444 22.78 -15.31 31.55
CA HIS A 444 21.75 -14.26 31.56
C HIS A 444 21.64 -13.52 30.22
N GLU A 445 22.55 -13.76 29.29
CA GLU A 445 22.53 -13.16 27.96
C GLU A 445 22.29 -14.24 26.92
N LEU A 446 21.41 -13.96 25.98
CA LEU A 446 21.00 -14.88 24.90
C LEU A 446 20.85 -14.10 23.61
N PHE A 447 21.08 -14.76 22.49
CA PHE A 447 20.85 -14.16 21.18
C PHE A 447 19.37 -14.28 20.78
N VAL A 448 18.77 -13.21 20.29
CA VAL A 448 17.37 -13.15 19.88
C VAL A 448 17.25 -12.53 18.49
N SER A 449 16.24 -12.97 17.75
CA SER A 449 15.95 -12.46 16.42
C SER A 449 15.20 -11.12 16.49
N VAL A 450 15.73 -10.08 15.85
CA VAL A 450 15.16 -8.73 15.81
C VAL A 450 15.06 -8.16 14.40
N GLN A 451 14.04 -7.34 14.18
CA GLN A 451 13.92 -6.45 13.04
C GLN A 451 14.50 -5.08 13.41
N GLN A 452 15.44 -4.57 12.62
CA GLN A 452 16.18 -3.33 12.92
C GLN A 452 15.42 -2.05 12.52
N SER A 453 14.63 -2.10 11.45
CA SER A 453 13.86 -0.95 10.96
C SER A 453 12.51 -1.36 10.38
N PRO A 454 11.52 -0.45 10.35
CA PRO A 454 10.22 -0.70 9.71
C PRO A 454 10.33 -1.08 8.23
N SER A 455 11.29 -0.48 7.54
CA SER A 455 11.58 -0.67 6.11
C SER A 455 12.31 -1.97 5.78
N ASN A 456 12.95 -2.63 6.75
CA ASN A 456 13.64 -3.90 6.56
C ASN A 456 12.77 -5.08 7.04
N SER A 457 12.45 -6.01 6.13
CA SER A 457 11.71 -7.23 6.46
C SER A 457 12.60 -8.34 7.01
N GLU A 458 13.91 -8.26 6.78
CA GLU A 458 14.91 -9.21 7.28
C GLU A 458 15.06 -9.13 8.78
N VAL A 459 15.41 -10.27 9.37
CA VAL A 459 15.63 -10.42 10.80
C VAL A 459 17.10 -10.75 11.01
N CYS A 460 17.69 -10.20 12.06
CA CYS A 460 19.07 -10.48 12.46
C CYS A 460 19.12 -10.98 13.89
N SER A 461 20.16 -11.74 14.22
CA SER A 461 20.38 -12.25 15.57
C SER A 461 21.28 -11.27 16.34
N ILE A 462 20.81 -10.79 17.49
CA ILE A 462 21.58 -9.89 18.37
C ILE A 462 21.44 -10.32 19.83
N SER A 463 22.29 -9.78 20.69
CA SER A 463 22.15 -9.96 22.13
C SER A 463 20.80 -9.44 22.65
N SER A 464 20.15 -10.20 23.55
CA SER A 464 18.91 -9.81 24.23
C SER A 464 19.05 -8.53 25.03
N LYS A 465 20.27 -8.16 25.45
CA LYS A 465 20.56 -6.88 26.14
C LYS A 465 20.47 -5.68 25.21
N GLN A 466 20.56 -5.90 23.90
CA GLN A 466 20.47 -4.88 22.86
C GLN A 466 19.11 -4.90 22.14
N ALA A 467 18.27 -5.90 22.42
CA ALA A 467 16.96 -6.09 21.82
C ALA A 467 15.84 -5.50 22.69
N TYR A 468 14.72 -5.17 22.04
CA TYR A 468 13.55 -4.63 22.72
C TYR A 468 12.25 -5.36 22.35
N LEU A 469 11.36 -5.48 23.32
CA LEU A 469 9.99 -5.94 23.14
C LEU A 469 9.06 -4.74 22.93
N ALA A 470 8.31 -4.73 21.83
CA ALA A 470 7.22 -3.79 21.63
C ALA A 470 5.87 -4.53 21.63
N HIS A 471 5.01 -4.18 22.58
CA HIS A 471 3.69 -4.80 22.79
C HIS A 471 2.59 -4.26 21.87
N SER A 472 2.88 -3.21 21.11
CA SER A 472 1.96 -2.63 20.12
C SER A 472 2.50 -2.85 18.69
N PRO A 473 1.68 -3.38 17.76
CA PRO A 473 2.10 -3.56 16.37
C PRO A 473 2.37 -2.23 15.66
N ASP A 474 1.71 -1.14 16.09
CA ASP A 474 1.89 0.18 15.50
C ASP A 474 3.34 0.68 15.67
N ILE A 475 4.05 0.32 16.76
CA ILE A 475 5.44 0.75 17.00
C ILE A 475 6.39 0.26 15.91
N TYR A 476 6.17 -0.94 15.37
CA TYR A 476 7.00 -1.54 14.31
C TYR A 476 6.90 -0.81 12.97
N THR A 477 5.94 0.11 12.83
CA THR A 477 5.68 0.81 11.57
C THR A 477 6.46 2.13 11.44
N PHE A 478 7.12 2.57 12.51
CA PHE A 478 7.87 3.84 12.51
C PHE A 478 9.17 3.81 13.32
N LEU A 479 9.30 2.94 14.33
CA LEU A 479 10.43 2.98 15.24
C LEU A 479 11.62 2.19 14.69
N THR A 480 12.71 2.88 14.36
CA THR A 480 13.99 2.24 13.98
C THR A 480 14.76 1.86 15.23
N LEU A 481 14.45 0.69 15.76
CA LEU A 481 15.03 0.09 16.96
C LEU A 481 15.11 -1.43 16.74
N PRO A 482 16.07 -2.17 17.31
CA PRO A 482 16.12 -3.63 17.23
C PRO A 482 14.96 -4.29 18.00
N LEU A 483 13.81 -4.40 17.34
CA LEU A 483 12.57 -4.93 17.90
C LEU A 483 12.44 -6.43 17.60
N VAL A 484 12.13 -7.23 18.62
CA VAL A 484 11.73 -8.62 18.41
C VAL A 484 10.43 -8.65 17.59
N PRO A 485 10.34 -9.40 16.48
CA PRO A 485 9.13 -9.45 15.65
C PRO A 485 7.83 -9.64 16.46
N TYR A 486 6.77 -8.89 16.11
CA TYR A 486 5.56 -8.82 16.93
C TYR A 486 4.89 -10.18 17.23
N ASN A 487 4.92 -11.12 16.26
CA ASN A 487 4.44 -12.49 16.45
C ASN A 487 5.23 -13.26 17.51
N LEU A 488 6.53 -13.00 17.63
CA LEU A 488 7.42 -13.61 18.60
C LEU A 488 7.19 -13.07 20.02
N VAL A 489 6.91 -11.77 20.17
CA VAL A 489 6.67 -11.14 21.49
C VAL A 489 5.60 -11.87 22.31
N ARG A 490 4.60 -12.45 21.65
CA ARG A 490 3.48 -13.15 22.30
C ARG A 490 3.83 -14.55 22.80
N THR A 491 4.91 -15.15 22.30
CA THR A 491 5.34 -16.50 22.66
C THR A 491 5.73 -16.57 24.14
N LYS A 492 5.60 -17.76 24.74
CA LYS A 492 5.96 -17.97 26.15
C LYS A 492 7.45 -17.76 26.40
N PHE A 493 8.29 -18.01 25.39
CA PHE A 493 9.73 -17.74 25.45
C PHE A 493 10.02 -16.27 25.81
N PHE A 494 9.47 -15.31 25.05
CA PHE A 494 9.72 -13.89 25.30
C PHE A 494 9.02 -13.36 26.57
N LYS A 495 7.85 -13.89 26.92
CA LYS A 495 7.23 -13.61 28.23
C LYS A 495 8.12 -14.04 29.39
N HIS A 496 8.83 -15.17 29.25
CA HIS A 496 9.78 -15.63 30.27
C HIS A 496 11.00 -14.73 30.37
N LEU A 497 11.55 -14.28 29.23
CA LEU A 497 12.65 -13.31 29.18
C LEU A 497 12.29 -11.97 29.82
N GLU A 498 11.08 -11.47 29.53
CA GLU A 498 10.54 -10.25 30.14
C GLU A 498 10.43 -10.39 31.67
N ARG A 499 9.86 -11.52 32.15
CA ARG A 499 9.74 -11.83 33.59
C ARG A 499 11.10 -11.90 34.29
N LEU A 500 12.10 -12.49 33.63
CA LEU A 500 13.47 -12.59 34.14
C LEU A 500 14.29 -11.29 33.95
N LYS A 501 13.72 -10.25 33.32
CA LYS A 501 14.40 -8.98 32.98
C LYS A 501 15.66 -9.19 32.12
N LEU A 502 15.65 -10.19 31.24
CA LEU A 502 16.76 -10.49 30.32
C LEU A 502 16.63 -9.78 28.97
N ILE A 503 15.52 -9.06 28.75
CA ILE A 503 15.24 -8.23 27.57
C ILE A 503 14.47 -6.97 28.01
N ALA A 504 14.74 -5.84 27.37
CA ALA A 504 14.08 -4.58 27.67
C ALA A 504 12.72 -4.47 26.96
N VAL A 505 11.77 -3.77 27.58
CA VAL A 505 10.48 -3.43 26.98
C VAL A 505 10.50 -1.97 26.53
N VAL A 506 10.01 -1.69 25.32
CA VAL A 506 9.92 -0.33 24.80
C VAL A 506 9.02 0.51 25.70
N ASN A 507 9.53 1.65 26.13
CA ASN A 507 8.81 2.64 26.93
C ASN A 507 8.89 4.03 26.28
N HIS A 508 8.18 5.01 26.84
CA HIS A 508 8.13 6.37 26.29
C HIS A 508 9.51 7.03 26.16
N THR A 509 10.39 6.87 27.14
CA THR A 509 11.74 7.47 27.12
C THR A 509 12.63 6.91 25.99
N ILE A 510 12.50 5.62 25.69
CA ILE A 510 13.22 4.98 24.58
C ILE A 510 12.67 5.50 23.25
N ILE A 511 11.35 5.61 23.12
CA ILE A 511 10.69 6.15 21.91
C ILE A 511 11.16 7.59 21.65
N GLU A 512 11.13 8.44 22.67
CA GLU A 512 11.58 9.84 22.61
C GLU A 512 13.02 9.99 22.12
N LYS A 513 13.93 9.25 22.75
CA LYS A 513 15.34 9.27 22.39
C LYS A 513 15.55 8.79 20.96
N THR A 514 14.95 7.67 20.61
CA THR A 514 15.09 7.07 19.27
C THR A 514 14.55 7.99 18.18
N ILE A 515 13.37 8.59 18.37
CA ILE A 515 12.79 9.54 17.41
C ILE A 515 13.67 10.79 17.26
N SER A 516 14.26 11.28 18.35
CA SER A 516 15.13 12.47 18.31
C SER A 516 16.47 12.21 17.62
N ASP A 517 16.96 10.97 17.67
CA ASP A 517 18.24 10.56 17.07
C ASP A 517 18.09 10.08 15.62
N THR A 518 16.87 9.85 15.13
CA THR A 518 16.60 9.26 13.81
C THR A 518 15.97 10.24 12.83
N VAL A 519 16.13 9.97 11.53
CA VAL A 519 15.43 10.70 10.48
C VAL A 519 14.43 9.75 9.83
N LEU A 520 13.14 10.02 10.01
CA LEU A 520 12.06 9.17 9.53
C LEU A 520 11.83 9.34 8.03
N LEU A 521 11.43 8.27 7.36
CA LEU A 521 10.83 8.34 6.02
C LEU A 521 9.37 8.82 6.10
N LEU A 522 8.80 9.27 4.98
CA LEU A 522 7.43 9.81 4.93
C LEU A 522 6.40 8.88 5.58
N GLU A 523 6.41 7.60 5.20
CA GLU A 523 5.44 6.62 5.73
C GLU A 523 5.68 6.32 7.22
N GLU A 524 6.93 6.25 7.66
CA GLU A 524 7.28 6.08 9.08
C GLU A 524 6.80 7.28 9.91
N PHE A 525 7.02 8.49 9.40
CA PHE A 525 6.52 9.72 10.02
C PHE A 525 4.99 9.77 10.09
N ILE A 526 4.29 9.44 9.00
CA ILE A 526 2.82 9.39 8.99
C ILE A 526 2.32 8.39 10.04
N ASN A 527 2.94 7.21 10.13
CA ASN A 527 2.55 6.18 11.08
C ASN A 527 2.84 6.58 12.53
N LEU A 528 3.96 7.26 12.79
CA LEU A 528 4.24 7.86 14.11
C LEU A 528 3.13 8.85 14.50
N VAL A 529 2.77 9.78 13.62
CA VAL A 529 1.72 10.77 13.91
C VAL A 529 0.37 10.09 14.16
N ARG A 530 -0.01 9.09 13.35
CA ARG A 530 -1.23 8.29 13.60
C ARG A 530 -1.20 7.61 14.97
N TRP A 531 -0.06 7.05 15.35
CA TRP A 531 0.12 6.42 16.66
C TRP A 531 0.01 7.43 17.80
N LEU A 532 0.59 8.63 17.66
CA LEU A 532 0.44 9.73 18.62
C LEU A 532 -1.03 10.14 18.79
N CYS A 533 -1.75 10.27 17.67
CA CYS A 533 -3.17 10.61 17.68
C CYS A 533 -4.03 9.56 18.42
N LYS A 534 -3.77 8.27 18.22
CA LYS A 534 -4.52 7.18 18.89
C LYS A 534 -4.29 7.15 20.39
N ASN A 535 -3.05 7.36 20.85
CA ASN A 535 -2.70 7.15 22.25
C ASN A 535 -3.00 8.35 23.15
N LYS A 536 -3.41 9.50 22.59
CA LYS A 536 -3.66 10.75 23.34
C LYS A 536 -2.53 11.08 24.34
N THR A 537 -1.32 10.63 24.02
CA THR A 537 -0.17 10.80 24.90
C THR A 537 0.37 12.20 24.72
N SER A 538 0.66 12.90 25.82
CA SER A 538 1.15 14.28 25.84
C SER A 538 2.63 14.38 25.40
N LEU A 539 3.00 13.62 24.37
CA LEU A 539 4.32 13.70 23.74
C LEU A 539 4.39 14.88 22.76
N GLN A 540 3.64 15.95 23.03
CA GLN A 540 3.64 17.22 22.28
C GLN A 540 5.06 17.79 22.17
N HIS A 541 5.89 17.55 23.19
CA HIS A 541 7.31 17.94 23.17
C HIS A 541 8.13 17.20 22.10
N ILE A 542 7.79 15.96 21.76
CA ILE A 542 8.50 15.18 20.72
C ILE A 542 8.22 15.75 19.34
N PHE A 543 7.03 16.31 19.10
CA PHE A 543 6.69 16.79 17.76
C PHE A 543 7.75 17.76 17.22
N SER A 544 8.27 18.64 18.09
CA SER A 544 9.34 19.59 17.75
C SER A 544 10.72 18.95 17.52
N SER A 545 10.99 17.74 18.03
CA SER A 545 12.24 17.01 17.82
C SER A 545 12.23 16.12 16.58
N ILE A 546 11.04 15.86 16.00
CA ILE A 546 10.91 15.01 14.80
C ILE A 546 11.59 15.68 13.60
N THR A 547 12.39 14.88 12.92
CA THR A 547 12.94 15.20 11.60
C THR A 547 12.58 14.07 10.64
N TYR A 548 12.03 14.41 9.47
CA TYR A 548 11.68 13.43 8.45
C TYR A 548 12.17 13.85 7.07
N ARG A 549 12.14 12.93 6.10
CA ARG A 549 12.37 13.21 4.68
C ARG A 549 11.39 12.41 3.84
N GLU A 550 11.07 12.92 2.65
CA GLU A 550 10.11 12.24 1.78
C GLU A 550 10.63 10.91 1.23
N ASN A 551 11.88 10.92 0.77
CA ASN A 551 12.60 9.74 0.31
C ASN A 551 14.08 9.87 0.71
N ILE A 552 14.90 8.87 0.38
CA ILE A 552 16.31 8.82 0.80
C ILE A 552 17.13 10.00 0.24
N THR A 553 16.77 10.51 -0.94
CA THR A 553 17.47 11.60 -1.63
C THR A 553 16.92 13.01 -1.32
N SER A 554 15.72 13.11 -0.76
CA SER A 554 15.09 14.38 -0.37
C SER A 554 15.81 15.06 0.78
N SER A 555 15.67 16.38 0.84
CA SER A 555 16.11 17.19 1.98
C SER A 555 15.36 16.82 3.26
N LYS A 556 16.02 17.03 4.40
CA LYS A 556 15.44 16.80 5.72
C LYS A 556 14.53 17.96 6.09
N ILE A 557 13.37 17.65 6.63
CA ILE A 557 12.37 18.60 7.14
C ILE A 557 12.30 18.42 8.66
N SER A 558 12.59 19.49 9.40
CA SER A 558 12.48 19.53 10.87
C SER A 558 11.16 20.15 11.26
N LEU A 559 10.47 19.53 12.22
CA LEU A 559 9.18 20.03 12.72
C LEU A 559 9.31 21.07 13.85
N LYS A 560 10.54 21.43 14.25
CA LYS A 560 10.83 22.35 15.37
C LYS A 560 10.07 23.68 15.29
N ASN A 561 9.92 24.23 14.09
CA ASN A 561 9.30 25.53 13.86
C ASN A 561 7.89 25.43 13.26
N ILE A 562 7.35 24.22 13.13
CA ILE A 562 6.03 23.99 12.51
C ILE A 562 4.95 24.28 13.55
N GLN A 563 4.08 25.24 13.24
CA GLN A 563 3.03 25.72 14.13
C GLN A 563 1.64 25.67 13.47
N TYR A 564 1.60 25.63 12.14
CA TYR A 564 0.37 25.76 11.39
C TYR A 564 0.18 24.63 10.39
N TYR A 565 -1.07 24.43 9.95
CA TYR A 565 -1.41 23.57 8.83
C TYR A 565 -2.39 24.27 7.88
N ILE A 566 -2.42 23.87 6.62
CA ILE A 566 -3.36 24.38 5.60
C ILE A 566 -4.39 23.32 5.24
N ASN A 567 -5.64 23.76 5.05
CA ASN A 567 -6.74 22.91 4.61
C ASN A 567 -6.59 22.49 3.14
N LYS A 568 -6.91 21.23 2.84
CA LYS A 568 -6.86 20.63 1.50
C LYS A 568 -7.58 21.42 0.41
N ASN A 569 -8.64 22.16 0.76
CA ASN A 569 -9.49 22.86 -0.20
C ASN A 569 -9.04 24.31 -0.47
N MET A 570 -8.03 24.83 0.23
CA MET A 570 -7.62 26.23 0.06
C MET A 570 -6.66 26.47 -1.09
N ILE A 571 -5.81 25.49 -1.42
CA ILE A 571 -4.69 25.69 -2.34
C ILE A 571 -4.34 24.37 -3.03
N SER A 572 -3.87 24.44 -4.28
CA SER A 572 -3.19 23.29 -4.90
C SER A 572 -1.85 23.01 -4.21
N SER A 573 -1.34 21.78 -4.34
CA SER A 573 -0.06 21.35 -3.77
C SER A 573 1.19 22.04 -4.35
N ILE A 574 1.03 23.00 -5.27
CA ILE A 574 2.11 23.60 -6.06
C ILE A 574 2.65 24.90 -5.41
N LEU A 575 1.89 25.55 -4.52
CA LEU A 575 2.31 26.83 -3.96
C LEU A 575 3.46 26.69 -2.95
N PRO A 576 4.50 27.55 -3.05
CA PRO A 576 5.48 27.70 -1.98
C PRO A 576 4.79 28.15 -0.68
N LEU A 577 5.07 27.44 0.41
CA LEU A 577 4.49 27.74 1.71
C LEU A 577 5.54 28.26 2.67
N PRO A 578 5.14 29.08 3.66
CA PRO A 578 5.98 29.42 4.81
C PRO A 578 6.56 28.17 5.49
N SER A 579 7.81 28.27 5.97
CA SER A 579 8.53 27.15 6.59
C SER A 579 7.98 26.71 7.94
N ASN A 580 7.04 27.45 8.53
CA ASN A 580 6.34 27.13 9.77
C ASN A 580 5.00 26.40 9.53
N ILE A 581 4.68 26.05 8.28
CA ILE A 581 3.49 25.28 7.91
C ILE A 581 3.86 23.83 7.62
N LEU A 582 3.08 22.90 8.19
CA LEU A 582 3.20 21.49 7.90
C LEU A 582 2.97 21.23 6.40
N PRO A 583 3.90 20.55 5.70
CA PRO A 583 3.77 20.30 4.27
C PRO A 583 2.44 19.66 3.87
N ILE A 584 1.88 20.12 2.75
CA ILE A 584 0.51 19.75 2.30
C ILE A 584 0.38 18.23 2.13
N ASN A 585 1.39 17.57 1.57
CA ASN A 585 1.40 16.13 1.36
C ASN A 585 1.27 15.31 2.67
N VAL A 586 1.64 15.90 3.80
CA VAL A 586 1.42 15.35 5.14
C VAL A 586 0.06 15.78 5.69
N SER A 587 -0.26 17.07 5.67
CA SER A 587 -1.48 17.59 6.31
C SER A 587 -2.75 16.96 5.76
N ILE A 588 -2.80 16.63 4.45
CA ILE A 588 -3.94 15.97 3.81
C ILE A 588 -4.19 14.53 4.26
N ARG A 589 -3.25 13.92 5.02
CA ARG A 589 -3.36 12.55 5.55
C ARG A 589 -4.08 12.48 6.89
N PHE A 590 -4.41 13.63 7.48
CA PHE A 590 -5.01 13.77 8.80
C PHE A 590 -6.25 14.65 8.76
N SER A 591 -7.17 14.45 9.70
CA SER A 591 -8.32 15.32 9.91
C SER A 591 -7.93 16.61 10.66
N SER A 592 -8.74 17.67 10.52
CA SER A 592 -8.50 18.92 11.27
C SER A 592 -8.47 18.69 12.78
N ASN A 593 -9.35 17.81 13.30
CA ASN A 593 -9.39 17.52 14.72
C ASN A 593 -8.09 16.86 15.22
N GLU A 594 -7.52 15.93 14.45
CA GLU A 594 -6.25 15.28 14.80
C GLU A 594 -5.08 16.27 14.80
N LEU A 595 -5.05 17.21 13.85
CA LEU A 595 -3.99 18.22 13.76
C LEU A 595 -4.10 19.27 14.88
N GLU A 596 -5.32 19.70 15.22
CA GLU A 596 -5.57 20.72 16.24
C GLU A 596 -5.47 20.17 17.66
N GLU A 597 -6.18 19.08 17.99
CA GLU A 597 -6.22 18.55 19.36
C GLU A 597 -4.95 17.77 19.73
N ASN A 598 -4.43 16.93 18.83
CA ASN A 598 -3.34 16.01 19.17
C ASN A 598 -1.95 16.60 18.88
N LEU A 599 -1.80 17.41 17.82
CA LEU A 599 -0.53 18.05 17.46
C LEU A 599 -0.46 19.54 17.83
N SER A 600 -1.53 20.12 18.37
CA SER A 600 -1.58 21.53 18.76
C SER A 600 -1.24 22.50 17.62
N LEU A 601 -1.52 22.12 16.37
CA LEU A 601 -1.32 22.98 15.21
C LEU A 601 -2.52 23.91 15.03
N SER A 602 -2.25 25.16 14.66
CA SER A 602 -3.30 26.12 14.35
C SER A 602 -3.59 26.13 12.84
N LYS A 603 -4.85 26.35 12.48
CA LYS A 603 -5.23 26.50 11.07
C LYS A 603 -4.66 27.80 10.48
N TYR A 604 -3.89 27.69 9.40
CA TYR A 604 -3.43 28.84 8.62
C TYR A 604 -4.54 29.30 7.66
N ASN A 605 -4.94 30.56 7.74
CA ASN A 605 -6.06 31.09 6.96
C ASN A 605 -5.62 31.81 5.66
N SER A 606 -6.58 32.09 4.77
CA SER A 606 -6.35 32.79 3.50
C SER A 606 -5.68 34.13 3.70
N ARG A 607 -6.05 34.86 4.75
CA ARG A 607 -5.53 36.20 5.01
C ARG A 607 -4.03 36.16 5.35
N GLN A 608 -3.64 35.28 6.27
CA GLN A 608 -2.23 35.07 6.63
C GLN A 608 -1.38 34.62 5.44
N LEU A 609 -1.97 33.89 4.49
CA LEU A 609 -1.28 33.50 3.27
C LEU A 609 -1.11 34.66 2.30
N VAL A 610 -2.14 35.49 2.12
CA VAL A 610 -2.01 36.72 1.32
C VAL A 610 -0.95 37.65 1.92
N ASP A 611 -0.95 37.79 3.24
CA ASP A 611 0.05 38.59 3.97
C ASP A 611 1.47 38.02 3.74
N PHE A 612 1.66 36.70 3.75
CA PHE A 612 2.96 36.09 3.41
C PHE A 612 3.44 36.46 2.00
N TYR A 613 2.56 36.37 0.99
CA TYR A 613 2.95 36.68 -0.39
C TYR A 613 3.22 38.18 -0.63
N LEU A 614 2.47 39.06 0.03
CA LEU A 614 2.52 40.50 -0.25
C LEU A 614 3.35 41.29 0.77
N LEU A 615 3.19 41.01 2.06
CA LEU A 615 3.75 41.79 3.16
C LEU A 615 5.09 41.22 3.66
N ASP A 616 5.32 39.90 3.56
CA ASP A 616 6.56 39.25 4.01
C ASP A 616 7.66 39.19 2.91
N ASN A 617 7.65 40.16 1.98
CA ASN A 617 8.60 40.28 0.87
C ASN A 617 8.70 39.06 -0.06
N GLN A 618 7.67 38.20 -0.12
CA GLN A 618 7.64 37.03 -1.02
C GLN A 618 6.98 37.30 -2.37
N HIS A 619 6.72 38.56 -2.72
CA HIS A 619 6.03 38.96 -3.95
C HIS A 619 6.79 38.56 -5.24
N TYR A 620 8.08 38.21 -5.14
CA TYR A 620 8.84 37.66 -6.28
C TYR A 620 8.32 36.30 -6.75
N LEU A 621 7.66 35.52 -5.88
CA LEU A 621 7.06 34.22 -6.22
C LEU A 621 5.92 34.36 -7.23
N LEU A 622 5.23 35.51 -7.25
CA LEU A 622 4.18 35.85 -8.20
C LEU A 622 4.69 36.01 -9.65
N ARG A 623 6.01 35.92 -9.90
CA ARG A 623 6.58 35.86 -11.26
C ARG A 623 6.42 34.49 -11.92
N ASN A 624 6.01 33.46 -11.17
CA ASN A 624 5.63 32.17 -11.75
C ASN A 624 4.13 32.20 -12.10
N ALA A 625 3.76 31.76 -13.31
CA ALA A 625 2.40 31.86 -13.82
C ALA A 625 1.38 31.07 -12.96
N ASP A 626 1.72 29.84 -12.59
CA ASP A 626 0.83 28.96 -11.80
C ASP A 626 0.64 29.48 -10.37
N THR A 627 1.75 29.93 -9.76
CA THR A 627 1.73 30.56 -8.43
C THR A 627 0.89 31.83 -8.45
N SER A 628 1.07 32.67 -9.47
CA SER A 628 0.35 33.92 -9.57
C SER A 628 -1.15 33.72 -9.77
N LEU A 629 -1.56 32.78 -10.63
CA LEU A 629 -2.96 32.47 -10.85
C LEU A 629 -3.70 32.14 -9.53
N GLN A 630 -3.13 31.26 -8.72
CA GLN A 630 -3.75 30.83 -7.47
C GLN A 630 -3.76 31.93 -6.40
N VAL A 631 -2.65 32.67 -6.28
CA VAL A 631 -2.58 33.78 -5.32
C VAL A 631 -3.51 34.93 -5.73
N LEU A 632 -3.61 35.26 -7.02
CA LEU A 632 -4.56 36.27 -7.53
C LEU A 632 -6.02 35.84 -7.30
N ASN A 633 -6.36 34.56 -7.48
CA ASN A 633 -7.67 34.04 -7.14
C ASN A 633 -7.96 34.20 -5.64
N LEU A 634 -7.01 33.84 -4.77
CA LEU A 634 -7.13 34.01 -3.32
C LEU A 634 -7.32 35.49 -2.92
N ILE A 635 -6.53 36.40 -3.47
CA ILE A 635 -6.69 37.84 -3.20
C ILE A 635 -8.05 38.33 -3.73
N CYS A 636 -8.46 37.91 -4.92
CA CYS A 636 -9.76 38.26 -5.50
C CYS A 636 -10.92 37.86 -4.59
N GLN A 637 -10.87 36.66 -4.02
CA GLN A 637 -11.89 36.17 -3.07
C GLN A 637 -11.89 36.92 -1.72
N GLN A 638 -10.76 37.52 -1.33
CA GLN A 638 -10.62 38.26 -0.08
C GLN A 638 -10.70 39.78 -0.27
N SER A 639 -10.88 40.27 -1.51
CA SER A 639 -10.82 41.70 -1.86
C SER A 639 -11.74 42.57 -1.00
N ASN A 640 -12.95 42.08 -0.70
CA ASN A 640 -13.94 42.78 0.13
C ASN A 640 -13.65 42.74 1.65
N GLN A 641 -12.61 42.01 2.10
CA GLN A 641 -12.24 41.88 3.51
C GLN A 641 -11.08 42.80 3.91
N PHE A 642 -10.44 43.48 2.95
CA PHE A 642 -9.38 44.44 3.24
C PHE A 642 -9.95 45.77 3.73
N ARG A 643 -9.28 46.41 4.70
CA ARG A 643 -9.52 47.82 5.01
C ARG A 643 -9.00 48.69 3.86
N ASP A 644 -9.54 49.90 3.67
CA ASP A 644 -9.17 50.78 2.55
C ASP A 644 -7.65 51.03 2.44
N SER A 645 -6.98 51.27 3.57
CA SER A 645 -5.53 51.48 3.62
C SER A 645 -4.72 50.23 3.24
N GLU A 646 -5.19 49.05 3.66
CA GLU A 646 -4.58 47.77 3.32
C GLU A 646 -4.78 47.46 1.84
N TRP A 647 -5.99 47.69 1.32
CA TRP A 647 -6.32 47.48 -0.08
C TRP A 647 -5.51 48.40 -0.99
N HIS A 648 -5.31 49.66 -0.59
CA HIS A 648 -4.40 50.57 -1.29
C HIS A 648 -2.96 50.03 -1.34
N SER A 649 -2.47 49.45 -0.24
CA SER A 649 -1.13 48.86 -0.19
C SER A 649 -1.03 47.64 -1.10
N VAL A 650 -2.02 46.74 -1.08
CA VAL A 650 -2.12 45.57 -1.97
C VAL A 650 -2.09 45.99 -3.44
N LYS A 651 -2.92 46.98 -3.82
CA LYS A 651 -2.92 47.54 -5.19
C LYS A 651 -1.58 48.13 -5.59
N SER A 652 -0.94 48.87 -4.69
CA SER A 652 0.38 49.47 -4.94
C SER A 652 1.45 48.39 -5.19
N ILE A 653 1.41 47.28 -4.44
CA ILE A 653 2.35 46.17 -4.64
C ILE A 653 2.05 45.47 -5.97
N LEU A 654 0.81 45.04 -6.20
CA LEU A 654 0.41 44.29 -7.41
C LEU A 654 0.66 45.07 -8.69
N SER A 655 0.39 46.38 -8.71
CA SER A 655 0.64 47.24 -9.88
C SER A 655 2.12 47.39 -10.25
N SER A 656 3.03 47.15 -9.29
CA SER A 656 4.49 47.28 -9.49
C SER A 656 5.20 46.00 -9.90
N ILE A 657 4.54 44.83 -9.81
CA ILE A 657 5.16 43.51 -10.02
C ILE A 657 4.62 42.80 -11.26
N LYS A 658 5.48 42.00 -11.91
CA LYS A 658 5.10 41.16 -13.06
C LYS A 658 4.31 39.94 -12.61
N CYS A 659 3.08 40.14 -12.16
CA CYS A 659 2.20 39.08 -11.63
C CYS A 659 1.12 38.63 -12.62
N ILE A 660 0.90 39.30 -13.75
CA ILE A 660 -0.17 38.91 -14.67
C ILE A 660 0.39 37.99 -15.77
N PRO A 661 -0.03 36.72 -15.87
CA PRO A 661 0.32 35.86 -16.99
C PRO A 661 -0.44 36.30 -18.25
N THR A 662 0.33 36.49 -19.32
CA THR A 662 -0.18 36.91 -20.62
C THR A 662 0.37 36.04 -21.75
N THR A 663 -0.16 36.22 -22.96
CA THR A 663 0.38 35.64 -24.21
C THR A 663 1.84 36.00 -24.48
N GLN A 664 2.38 37.03 -23.79
CA GLN A 664 3.78 37.46 -23.89
C GLN A 664 4.55 37.26 -22.57
N GLY A 665 4.17 36.25 -21.80
CA GLY A 665 4.76 35.95 -20.50
C GLY A 665 4.22 36.86 -19.39
N MET A 666 4.96 36.95 -18.29
CA MET A 666 4.51 37.70 -17.11
C MET A 666 4.69 39.21 -17.29
N LYS A 667 3.62 39.97 -17.09
CA LYS A 667 3.58 41.43 -17.23
C LYS A 667 3.01 42.08 -15.96
N ILE A 668 3.25 43.38 -15.81
CA ILE A 668 2.61 44.22 -14.79
C ILE A 668 1.15 44.53 -15.19
N PRO A 669 0.22 44.78 -14.24
CA PRO A 669 -1.19 45.00 -14.56
C PRO A 669 -1.45 46.02 -15.69
N ASN A 670 -0.86 47.20 -15.63
CA ASN A 670 -1.05 48.26 -16.64
C ASN A 670 -0.46 47.97 -18.04
N GLN A 671 0.22 46.83 -18.22
CA GLN A 671 0.71 46.34 -19.52
C GLN A 671 -0.06 45.09 -19.97
N SER A 672 -1.11 44.70 -19.25
CA SER A 672 -1.83 43.45 -19.41
C SER A 672 -3.27 43.73 -19.81
N TYR A 673 -3.75 43.08 -20.88
CA TYR A 673 -5.06 43.39 -21.45
C TYR A 673 -6.08 42.27 -21.22
N ILE A 674 -7.20 42.64 -20.61
CA ILE A 674 -8.38 41.77 -20.43
C ILE A 674 -9.01 41.55 -21.81
N LEU A 675 -9.35 40.30 -22.13
CA LEU A 675 -10.09 39.98 -23.35
C LEU A 675 -11.46 40.68 -23.33
N SER A 676 -11.66 41.60 -24.26
CA SER A 676 -12.89 42.36 -24.48
C SER A 676 -13.53 42.03 -25.84
N THR A 677 -14.66 42.66 -26.14
CA THR A 677 -15.38 42.51 -27.43
C THR A 677 -14.56 43.00 -28.62
N ILE A 678 -13.62 43.94 -28.40
CA ILE A 678 -12.76 44.49 -29.44
C ILE A 678 -11.58 43.52 -29.67
N PRO A 679 -11.35 43.04 -30.90
CA PRO A 679 -10.22 42.16 -31.20
C PRO A 679 -8.88 42.86 -30.90
N LEU A 680 -8.13 42.29 -29.96
CA LEU A 680 -6.78 42.75 -29.65
C LEU A 680 -5.77 42.20 -30.68
N LEU A 681 -4.84 43.05 -31.14
CA LEU A 681 -3.76 42.63 -32.03
C LEU A 681 -2.93 41.48 -31.42
N PRO A 682 -2.30 40.62 -32.25
CA PRO A 682 -1.51 39.49 -31.76
C PRO A 682 -0.34 39.89 -30.85
N GLU A 683 0.22 41.08 -31.07
CA GLU A 683 1.38 41.64 -30.36
C GLU A 683 1.00 42.26 -29.00
N VAL A 684 -0.27 42.27 -28.63
CA VAL A 684 -0.73 42.82 -27.34
C VAL A 684 -0.65 41.73 -26.26
N PRO A 685 -0.15 42.02 -25.04
CA PRO A 685 -0.12 41.05 -23.95
C PRO A 685 -1.53 40.74 -23.42
N LYS A 686 -2.16 39.68 -23.94
CA LYS A 686 -3.52 39.27 -23.56
C LYS A 686 -3.46 38.39 -22.32
N ILE A 687 -4.28 38.68 -21.32
CA ILE A 687 -4.34 37.89 -20.07
C ILE A 687 -4.78 36.46 -20.38
N THR A 688 -4.05 35.48 -19.83
CA THR A 688 -4.31 34.05 -20.02
C THR A 688 -4.96 33.38 -18.81
N ILE A 689 -5.24 34.14 -17.74
CA ILE A 689 -5.98 33.69 -16.55
C ILE A 689 -7.41 33.30 -16.96
N ASN A 690 -7.94 32.23 -16.34
CA ASN A 690 -9.36 31.88 -16.45
C ASN A 690 -10.23 32.99 -15.81
N LEU A 691 -11.04 33.66 -16.62
CA LEU A 691 -11.91 34.75 -16.17
C LEU A 691 -13.29 34.20 -15.79
N ALA A 692 -13.87 34.69 -14.69
CA ALA A 692 -15.27 34.42 -14.37
C ALA A 692 -16.17 35.10 -15.42
N ASN A 693 -17.14 34.38 -15.99
CA ASN A 693 -18.16 35.00 -16.85
C ASN A 693 -19.19 35.73 -15.98
N ASP A 694 -19.44 37.00 -16.27
CA ASP A 694 -20.37 37.87 -15.52
C ASP A 694 -21.86 37.45 -15.62
N ASP A 695 -22.22 36.47 -16.46
CA ASP A 695 -23.61 36.09 -16.76
C ASP A 695 -24.23 34.99 -15.86
N GLN A 696 -23.61 34.61 -14.74
CA GLN A 696 -24.11 33.52 -13.88
C GLN A 696 -24.84 33.99 -12.62
N ASN A 697 -25.43 35.20 -12.63
CA ASN A 697 -26.36 35.65 -11.59
C ASN A 697 -27.75 36.01 -12.14
N SER A 698 -28.35 35.14 -12.95
CA SER A 698 -29.82 35.01 -13.00
C SER A 698 -30.30 33.70 -13.61
N LYS A 699 -30.73 32.76 -12.75
CA LYS A 699 -31.70 31.68 -12.99
C LYS A 699 -31.47 30.70 -14.16
N LYS A 700 -31.30 29.42 -13.77
CA LYS A 700 -31.39 28.15 -14.54
C LYS A 700 -30.18 27.77 -15.39
N ILE A 701 -29.30 26.93 -14.82
CA ILE A 701 -28.75 25.79 -15.55
C ILE A 701 -28.92 24.56 -14.66
N ASN A 702 -29.86 23.69 -15.05
CA ASN A 702 -30.03 22.36 -14.51
C ASN A 702 -29.39 21.37 -15.50
N LYS A 703 -28.53 20.50 -14.95
CA LYS A 703 -28.30 19.11 -15.35
C LYS A 703 -27.93 18.82 -16.81
N THR A 704 -26.64 18.86 -17.13
CA THR A 704 -25.95 17.76 -17.87
C THR A 704 -24.44 17.97 -17.93
N TYR A 705 -23.75 17.98 -16.79
CA TYR A 705 -22.32 17.66 -16.70
C TYR A 705 -22.04 17.17 -15.28
N GLN A 706 -22.40 15.92 -15.02
CA GLN A 706 -21.91 15.15 -13.87
C GLN A 706 -21.15 13.96 -14.43
N GLN A 707 -19.86 14.16 -14.67
CA GLN A 707 -18.80 13.15 -14.61
C GLN A 707 -17.44 13.82 -14.94
N SER A 708 -17.03 14.76 -14.09
CA SER A 708 -15.62 15.02 -13.83
C SER A 708 -15.51 15.59 -12.41
N THR A 709 -15.09 14.73 -11.50
CA THR A 709 -14.71 15.11 -10.14
C THR A 709 -13.33 15.76 -10.23
N ASP A 710 -13.27 17.06 -10.53
CA ASP A 710 -12.14 17.96 -10.28
C ASP A 710 -12.57 19.37 -10.70
N ALA A 711 -13.02 20.17 -9.74
CA ALA A 711 -13.41 21.56 -9.98
C ALA A 711 -12.99 22.44 -8.79
N SER A 712 -11.73 22.89 -8.78
CA SER A 712 -11.41 24.21 -8.22
C SER A 712 -11.75 25.22 -9.30
N SER A 713 -12.74 26.06 -9.03
CA SER A 713 -13.12 27.16 -9.89
C SER A 713 -12.05 28.26 -9.76
N ASP A 714 -10.91 28.06 -10.42
CA ASP A 714 -9.78 29.00 -10.44
C ASP A 714 -10.07 30.21 -11.34
N PHE A 715 -11.14 30.94 -11.02
CA PHE A 715 -11.55 32.11 -11.77
C PHE A 715 -11.18 33.39 -11.03
N VAL A 716 -10.58 34.31 -11.76
CA VAL A 716 -10.35 35.69 -11.28
C VAL A 716 -11.40 36.59 -11.93
N SER A 717 -12.06 37.44 -11.15
CA SER A 717 -13.10 38.32 -11.69
C SER A 717 -12.48 39.42 -12.57
N LYS A 718 -13.17 39.79 -13.65
CA LYS A 718 -12.73 40.90 -14.52
C LYS A 718 -12.67 42.21 -13.75
N GLU A 719 -13.63 42.43 -12.85
CA GLU A 719 -13.70 43.62 -12.00
C GLU A 719 -12.46 43.74 -11.09
N PHE A 720 -12.03 42.65 -10.46
CA PHE A 720 -10.80 42.64 -9.66
C PHE A 720 -9.58 43.00 -10.51
N LEU A 721 -9.45 42.43 -11.72
CA LEU A 721 -8.34 42.72 -12.62
C LEU A 721 -8.31 44.21 -13.03
N LYS A 722 -9.47 44.82 -13.29
CA LYS A 722 -9.58 46.26 -13.54
C LYS A 722 -9.11 47.06 -12.33
N GLN A 723 -9.54 46.69 -11.13
CA GLN A 723 -9.19 47.40 -9.89
C GLN A 723 -7.69 47.39 -9.57
N ILE A 724 -6.95 46.36 -9.97
CA ILE A 724 -5.49 46.28 -9.81
C ILE A 724 -4.72 46.92 -10.98
N GLY A 725 -5.42 47.45 -11.99
CA GLY A 725 -4.85 48.23 -13.08
C GLY A 725 -4.67 47.50 -14.42
N CYS A 726 -5.33 46.36 -14.64
CA CYS A 726 -5.33 45.72 -15.96
C CYS A 726 -6.18 46.49 -16.97
N CYS A 727 -5.68 46.63 -18.18
CA CYS A 727 -6.32 47.43 -19.24
C CYS A 727 -7.42 46.64 -19.95
N THR A 728 -8.48 47.30 -20.40
CA THR A 728 -9.56 46.71 -21.24
C THR A 728 -9.54 47.22 -22.68
N PHE A 729 -8.90 48.36 -22.91
CA PHE A 729 -8.91 49.08 -24.17
C PHE A 729 -7.47 49.27 -24.67
N HIS A 730 -7.25 49.03 -25.97
CA HIS A 730 -5.98 49.31 -26.64
C HIS A 730 -6.27 50.07 -27.93
N LEU A 731 -5.86 51.35 -28.00
CA LEU A 731 -6.22 52.26 -29.09
C LEU A 731 -5.85 51.73 -30.48
N GLN A 732 -4.63 51.19 -30.64
CA GLN A 732 -4.19 50.69 -31.96
C GLN A 732 -4.97 49.45 -32.39
N SER A 733 -5.34 48.58 -31.44
CA SER A 733 -6.18 47.41 -31.73
C SER A 733 -7.58 47.84 -32.15
N PHE A 734 -8.13 48.84 -31.46
CA PHE A 734 -9.42 49.44 -31.77
C PHE A 734 -9.44 50.04 -33.18
N ILE A 735 -8.44 50.85 -33.53
CA ILE A 735 -8.31 51.46 -34.86
C ILE A 735 -8.17 50.37 -35.94
N ALA A 736 -7.32 49.35 -35.71
CA ALA A 736 -7.12 48.26 -36.67
C ALA A 736 -8.40 47.44 -36.89
N ALA A 737 -9.12 47.09 -35.82
CA ALA A 737 -10.42 46.40 -35.91
C ALA A 737 -11.45 47.25 -36.67
N ARG A 738 -11.38 48.58 -36.52
CA ARG A 738 -12.29 49.52 -37.17
C ARG A 738 -12.07 49.64 -38.67
N HIS A 739 -10.82 49.75 -39.11
CA HIS A 739 -10.52 49.77 -40.54
C HIS A 739 -10.80 48.42 -41.22
N ALA A 740 -10.79 47.31 -40.49
CA ALA A 740 -11.11 45.98 -41.02
C ALA A 740 -12.62 45.69 -41.13
N SER A 741 -13.47 46.34 -40.32
CA SER A 741 -14.92 46.11 -40.26
C SER A 741 -15.66 47.18 -41.10
N SER A 742 -16.22 46.77 -42.25
CA SER A 742 -16.90 47.67 -43.21
C SER A 742 -18.34 48.04 -42.81
N ASP A 743 -18.99 47.28 -41.92
CA ASP A 743 -20.45 47.27 -41.74
C ASP A 743 -20.95 47.67 -40.34
N GLU A 744 -20.10 48.26 -39.49
CA GLU A 744 -20.53 48.58 -38.12
C GLU A 744 -21.27 49.91 -38.01
N ARG A 745 -22.45 49.85 -37.39
CA ARG A 745 -23.26 51.03 -37.05
C ARG A 745 -22.53 51.86 -36.00
N ILE A 746 -22.28 53.15 -36.30
CA ILE A 746 -21.65 54.11 -35.36
C ILE A 746 -22.33 54.10 -33.99
N GLU A 747 -23.64 53.85 -33.95
CA GLU A 747 -24.41 53.85 -32.70
C GLU A 747 -23.88 52.85 -31.67
N ARG A 748 -23.59 51.61 -32.12
CA ARG A 748 -23.08 50.55 -31.26
C ARG A 748 -21.66 50.86 -30.80
N LEU A 749 -20.84 51.38 -31.70
CA LEU A 749 -19.46 51.77 -31.41
C LEU A 749 -19.38 52.84 -30.32
N ILE A 750 -20.20 53.89 -30.44
CA ILE A 750 -20.23 54.97 -29.46
C ILE A 750 -20.76 54.46 -28.12
N GLN A 751 -21.75 53.55 -28.14
CA GLN A 751 -22.23 52.91 -26.92
C GLN A 751 -21.12 52.10 -26.22
N GLU A 752 -20.35 51.30 -26.97
CA GLU A 752 -19.21 50.54 -26.42
C GLU A 752 -18.11 51.44 -25.86
N LEU A 753 -17.78 52.55 -26.53
CA LEU A 753 -16.80 53.53 -26.03
C LEU A 753 -17.29 54.28 -24.78
N ILE A 754 -18.60 54.54 -24.66
CA ILE A 754 -19.19 55.14 -23.46
C ILE A 754 -19.04 54.17 -22.27
N GLU A 755 -19.31 52.89 -22.49
CA GLU A 755 -19.19 51.86 -21.45
C GLU A 755 -17.71 51.68 -21.02
N GLU A 756 -16.77 51.74 -21.97
CA GLU A 756 -15.34 51.63 -21.68
C GLU A 756 -14.69 52.94 -21.20
N ARG A 757 -15.36 54.10 -21.25
CA ARG A 757 -14.77 55.39 -20.85
C ARG A 757 -14.19 55.36 -19.43
N SER A 758 -14.86 54.66 -18.52
CA SER A 758 -14.43 54.50 -17.12
C SER A 758 -13.13 53.69 -16.97
N ASN A 759 -12.80 52.85 -17.95
CA ASN A 759 -11.63 51.97 -17.95
C ASN A 759 -10.47 52.49 -18.81
N MET A 760 -10.69 53.54 -19.61
CA MET A 760 -9.64 54.21 -20.38
C MET A 760 -8.87 55.19 -19.50
N THR A 761 -7.55 55.22 -19.65
CA THR A 761 -6.72 56.30 -19.09
C THR A 761 -7.03 57.62 -19.80
N ASP A 762 -6.79 58.75 -19.14
CA ASP A 762 -6.98 60.07 -19.78
C ASP A 762 -6.06 60.26 -20.98
N ILE A 763 -4.88 59.61 -20.99
CA ILE A 763 -3.96 59.60 -22.12
C ILE A 763 -4.59 58.89 -23.32
N GLU A 764 -5.20 57.72 -23.11
CA GLU A 764 -5.89 56.98 -24.17
C GLU A 764 -7.11 57.73 -24.68
N PHE A 765 -7.87 58.37 -23.79
CA PHE A 765 -9.03 59.17 -24.18
C PHE A 765 -8.62 60.41 -24.98
N GLU A 766 -7.56 61.12 -24.59
CA GLU A 766 -7.04 62.25 -25.37
C GLU A 766 -6.45 61.79 -26.71
N ALA A 767 -5.78 60.64 -26.76
CA ALA A 767 -5.31 60.07 -28.01
C ALA A 767 -6.50 59.75 -28.94
N LEU A 768 -7.59 59.19 -28.41
CA LEU A 768 -8.82 58.92 -29.15
C LEU A 768 -9.41 60.20 -29.80
N LYS A 769 -9.31 61.36 -29.14
CA LYS A 769 -9.76 62.66 -29.70
C LYS A 769 -8.92 63.16 -30.87
N GLN A 770 -7.66 62.73 -30.96
CA GLN A 770 -6.69 63.21 -31.96
C GLN A 770 -6.45 62.20 -33.09
N THR A 771 -6.93 60.97 -32.96
CA THR A 771 -6.81 59.92 -33.98
C THR A 771 -7.99 59.89 -34.96
N GLU A 772 -7.72 59.48 -36.20
CA GLU A 772 -8.73 59.25 -37.23
C GLU A 772 -9.41 57.90 -37.04
N TRP A 773 -10.66 57.90 -36.61
CA TRP A 773 -11.45 56.67 -36.43
C TRP A 773 -12.97 56.87 -36.57
N LEU A 774 -13.45 58.12 -36.57
CA LEU A 774 -14.88 58.41 -36.64
C LEU A 774 -15.32 58.59 -38.09
N ARG A 775 -16.27 57.79 -38.54
CA ARG A 775 -16.74 57.78 -39.94
C ARG A 775 -17.62 59.00 -40.23
N GLY A 776 -17.26 59.75 -41.27
CA GLY A 776 -18.08 60.82 -41.84
C GLY A 776 -18.95 60.32 -42.99
N THR A 777 -19.89 61.15 -43.44
CA THR A 777 -20.82 60.85 -44.56
C THR A 777 -20.12 60.53 -45.89
N THR A 778 -18.85 60.87 -46.04
CA THR A 778 -18.00 60.57 -47.22
C THR A 778 -17.39 59.17 -47.18
N ASN A 779 -17.76 58.34 -46.19
CA ASN A 779 -17.26 56.98 -46.01
C ASN A 779 -15.76 56.89 -45.66
N ILE A 780 -15.19 58.01 -45.21
CA ILE A 780 -13.80 58.18 -44.76
C ILE A 780 -13.79 58.37 -43.24
N TYR A 781 -12.71 57.95 -42.58
CA TYR A 781 -12.49 58.16 -41.16
C TYR A 781 -11.81 59.49 -40.90
N TYR A 782 -12.31 60.24 -39.92
CA TYR A 782 -11.82 61.56 -39.54
C TYR A 782 -11.50 61.61 -38.06
N ILE A 783 -10.73 62.62 -37.68
CA ILE A 783 -10.58 63.02 -36.28
C ILE A 783 -11.93 63.60 -35.84
N PRO A 784 -12.48 63.26 -34.66
CA PRO A 784 -13.79 63.74 -34.21
C PRO A 784 -14.00 65.26 -34.37
N ARG A 785 -12.97 66.07 -34.10
CA ARG A 785 -13.00 67.54 -34.24
C ARG A 785 -13.17 68.08 -35.66
N GLN A 786 -12.95 67.26 -36.68
CA GLN A 786 -13.15 67.65 -38.09
C GLN A 786 -14.61 67.48 -38.53
N LEU A 787 -15.41 66.74 -37.76
CA LEU A 787 -16.81 66.46 -38.07
C LEU A 787 -17.75 67.38 -37.29
N CYS A 788 -18.85 67.75 -37.92
CA CYS A 788 -19.98 68.41 -37.28
C CYS A 788 -21.16 67.45 -37.08
N PHE A 789 -22.11 67.81 -36.22
CA PHE A 789 -23.39 67.10 -36.15
C PHE A 789 -24.26 67.36 -37.40
N PRO A 790 -25.09 66.41 -37.86
CA PRO A 790 -25.88 66.57 -39.09
C PRO A 790 -26.91 67.70 -39.03
N SER A 791 -27.37 68.07 -37.83
CA SER A 791 -28.25 69.22 -37.60
C SER A 791 -27.66 70.53 -38.17
N VAL A 792 -26.35 70.65 -38.21
CA VAL A 792 -25.64 71.82 -38.75
C VAL A 792 -25.83 71.96 -40.25
N VAL A 793 -25.77 70.84 -40.99
CA VAL A 793 -26.01 70.82 -42.45
C VAL A 793 -27.44 71.23 -42.78
N ILE A 794 -28.40 70.76 -41.99
CA ILE A 794 -29.83 71.09 -42.17
C ILE A 794 -30.06 72.59 -41.95
N GLU A 795 -29.48 73.17 -40.90
CA GLU A 795 -29.66 74.59 -40.57
C GLU A 795 -28.93 75.52 -41.55
N LEU A 796 -27.72 75.17 -42.00
CA LEU A 796 -26.91 75.97 -42.93
C LEU A 796 -27.22 75.71 -44.42
N ASN A 797 -27.91 74.62 -44.75
CA ASN A 797 -28.06 74.11 -46.11
C ASN A 797 -26.69 73.96 -46.82
N TRP A 798 -25.74 73.32 -46.14
CA TRP A 798 -24.36 73.16 -46.59
C TRP A 798 -24.02 71.68 -46.83
N PRO A 799 -24.34 71.11 -48.01
CA PRO A 799 -24.23 69.68 -48.26
C PRO A 799 -22.79 69.14 -48.28
N THR A 800 -21.80 70.00 -48.48
CA THR A 800 -20.37 69.62 -48.51
C THR A 800 -19.68 69.71 -47.16
N LEU A 801 -20.37 70.14 -46.09
CA LEU A 801 -19.81 70.16 -44.75
C LEU A 801 -19.63 68.73 -44.24
N LEU A 802 -18.45 68.42 -43.71
CA LEU A 802 -18.15 67.12 -43.15
C LEU A 802 -18.96 66.90 -41.86
N VAL A 803 -19.88 65.93 -41.89
CA VAL A 803 -20.67 65.53 -40.74
C VAL A 803 -20.50 64.05 -40.45
N ILE A 804 -20.75 63.68 -39.18
CA ILE A 804 -20.77 62.28 -38.77
C ILE A 804 -21.82 61.49 -39.57
N ASP A 805 -21.52 60.23 -39.86
CA ASP A 805 -22.44 59.32 -40.56
C ASP A 805 -23.51 58.77 -39.60
N TRP A 806 -24.31 59.67 -39.02
CA TRP A 806 -25.39 59.35 -38.08
C TRP A 806 -26.53 60.38 -38.16
N PRO A 807 -27.42 60.29 -39.16
CA PRO A 807 -28.41 61.32 -39.46
C PRO A 807 -29.44 61.55 -38.34
N ASP A 808 -29.83 60.51 -37.61
CA ASP A 808 -30.95 60.54 -36.65
C ASP A 808 -30.52 60.82 -35.19
N ILE A 809 -29.29 61.31 -34.96
CA ILE A 809 -28.79 61.56 -33.60
C ILE A 809 -29.56 62.69 -32.91
N LYS A 810 -30.07 62.42 -31.70
CA LYS A 810 -30.80 63.41 -30.88
C LYS A 810 -29.85 64.21 -30.02
N SER A 811 -30.01 65.54 -30.00
CA SER A 811 -29.19 66.46 -29.17
C SER A 811 -29.30 66.21 -27.66
N THR A 812 -30.36 65.52 -27.21
CA THR A 812 -30.57 65.14 -25.79
C THR A 812 -29.99 63.77 -25.42
N SER A 813 -29.40 63.04 -26.37
CA SER A 813 -28.87 61.69 -26.13
C SER A 813 -27.51 61.71 -25.44
N GLN A 814 -27.22 60.66 -24.65
CA GLN A 814 -25.90 60.48 -24.02
C GLN A 814 -24.79 60.35 -25.06
N GLN A 815 -25.09 59.72 -26.20
CA GLN A 815 -24.18 59.55 -27.33
C GLN A 815 -23.80 60.90 -27.98
N TYR A 816 -24.75 61.83 -28.09
CA TYR A 816 -24.47 63.19 -28.56
C TYR A 816 -23.51 63.93 -27.64
N LEU A 817 -23.76 63.89 -26.32
CA LEU A 817 -22.89 64.52 -25.32
C LEU A 817 -21.48 63.90 -25.33
N PHE A 818 -21.39 62.58 -25.48
CA PHE A 818 -20.10 61.89 -25.56
C PHE A 818 -19.33 62.24 -26.84
N LEU A 819 -19.99 62.29 -28.00
CA LEU A 819 -19.38 62.73 -29.26
C LEU A 819 -18.90 64.19 -29.18
N LYS A 820 -19.66 65.05 -28.49
CA LYS A 820 -19.25 66.43 -28.18
C LYS A 820 -17.99 66.45 -27.31
N GLN A 821 -17.91 65.59 -26.28
CA GLN A 821 -16.70 65.45 -25.45
C GLN A 821 -15.49 64.95 -26.25
N LEU A 822 -15.71 64.07 -27.25
CA LEU A 822 -14.67 63.60 -28.16
C LEU A 822 -14.20 64.68 -29.15
N GLY A 823 -14.99 65.73 -29.34
CA GLY A 823 -14.63 66.90 -30.15
C GLY A 823 -15.53 67.14 -31.36
N VAL A 824 -16.54 66.31 -31.62
CA VAL A 824 -17.52 66.55 -32.71
C VAL A 824 -18.22 67.88 -32.46
N ARG A 825 -18.24 68.73 -33.48
CA ARG A 825 -18.62 70.12 -33.30
C ARG A 825 -20.11 70.35 -33.49
N GLU A 826 -20.67 71.18 -32.62
CA GLU A 826 -22.06 71.66 -32.71
C GLU A 826 -22.21 72.80 -33.72
N VAL A 827 -21.09 73.42 -34.11
CA VAL A 827 -21.01 74.48 -35.09
C VAL A 827 -19.77 74.28 -35.98
N PRO A 828 -19.74 74.76 -37.24
CA PRO A 828 -18.57 74.60 -38.10
C PRO A 828 -17.31 75.26 -37.55
N ASP A 829 -16.14 74.92 -38.13
CA ASP A 829 -14.92 75.69 -37.89
C ASP A 829 -15.14 77.17 -38.24
N LEU A 830 -14.61 78.08 -37.43
CA LEU A 830 -14.71 79.51 -37.68
C LEU A 830 -14.12 79.89 -39.04
N SER A 831 -12.97 79.32 -39.42
CA SER A 831 -12.34 79.58 -40.71
C SER A 831 -13.21 79.10 -41.87
N LEU A 832 -13.67 77.86 -41.82
CA LEU A 832 -14.57 77.27 -42.83
C LEU A 832 -15.89 78.06 -42.95
N LEU A 833 -16.43 78.53 -41.82
CA LEU A 833 -17.66 79.32 -41.83
C LEU A 833 -17.45 80.70 -42.46
N ILE A 834 -16.32 81.37 -42.20
CA ILE A 834 -15.96 82.65 -42.84
C ILE A 834 -15.75 82.49 -44.34
N ASP A 835 -15.07 81.42 -44.76
CA ASP A 835 -14.91 81.07 -46.18
C ASP A 835 -16.27 80.87 -46.84
N ARG A 836 -17.19 80.17 -46.15
CA ARG A 836 -18.55 79.93 -46.64
C ARG A 836 -19.37 81.22 -46.75
N ILE A 837 -19.27 82.12 -45.77
CA ILE A 837 -19.93 83.44 -45.84
C ILE A 837 -19.46 84.19 -47.08
N SER A 838 -18.15 84.20 -47.32
CA SER A 838 -17.55 84.86 -48.48
C SER A 838 -17.96 84.22 -49.81
N GLN A 839 -18.01 82.88 -49.87
CA GLN A 839 -18.49 82.16 -51.05
C GLN A 839 -19.97 82.47 -51.34
N GLU A 840 -20.84 82.51 -50.33
CA GLU A 840 -22.25 82.85 -50.51
C GLU A 840 -22.44 84.30 -50.98
N HIS A 841 -21.58 85.20 -50.52
CA HIS A 841 -21.53 86.58 -50.97
C HIS A 841 -21.10 86.69 -52.45
N ASN A 842 -20.04 85.95 -52.83
CA ASN A 842 -19.44 86.02 -54.17
C ASN A 842 -20.24 85.25 -55.24
N ALA A 843 -20.76 84.06 -54.92
CA ALA A 843 -21.47 83.19 -55.87
C ALA A 843 -22.73 83.83 -56.47
N LYS A 844 -23.36 84.76 -55.72
CA LYS A 844 -24.55 85.49 -56.17
C LYS A 844 -24.22 86.81 -56.90
N SER A 845 -23.00 87.33 -56.77
CA SER A 845 -22.52 88.48 -57.58
C SER A 845 -22.23 88.09 -59.03
N SER A 846 -21.94 86.81 -59.29
CA SER A 846 -21.66 86.28 -60.65
C SER A 846 -22.90 85.98 -61.49
N ASN A 847 -24.08 85.76 -60.89
CA ASN A 847 -25.28 85.30 -61.63
C ASN A 847 -26.39 86.33 -61.86
N GLU A 848 -26.28 87.59 -61.40
CA GLU A 848 -27.26 88.62 -61.72
C GLU A 848 -26.61 90.00 -61.92
N LYS A 849 -25.98 90.22 -63.08
CA LYS A 849 -25.69 91.58 -63.59
C LYS A 849 -26.96 92.35 -64.04
N LYS A 850 -28.17 91.97 -63.63
CA LYS A 850 -29.42 92.57 -64.12
C LYS A 850 -30.50 92.94 -63.10
N ASN A 851 -30.32 92.79 -61.78
CA ASN A 851 -31.24 93.37 -60.79
C ASN A 851 -30.49 93.88 -59.56
N GLN A 852 -30.25 95.18 -59.47
CA GLN A 852 -29.55 95.83 -58.34
C GLN A 852 -30.37 95.89 -57.02
N HIS A 853 -31.48 95.16 -56.90
CA HIS A 853 -32.46 95.36 -55.81
C HIS A 853 -32.83 94.12 -54.98
N LYS A 854 -32.05 93.04 -54.99
CA LYS A 854 -32.31 91.88 -54.09
C LYS A 854 -31.03 91.26 -53.51
N TYR A 855 -30.27 92.04 -52.74
CA TYR A 855 -29.23 91.45 -51.89
C TYR A 855 -29.89 90.60 -50.79
N GLN A 856 -29.59 89.31 -50.78
CA GLN A 856 -30.02 88.39 -49.74
C GLN A 856 -28.83 88.04 -48.85
N LEU A 857 -28.96 88.27 -47.55
CA LEU A 857 -27.90 88.01 -46.59
C LEU A 857 -27.43 86.55 -46.66
N PRO A 858 -26.11 86.27 -46.64
CA PRO A 858 -25.60 84.91 -46.54
C PRO A 858 -26.24 84.18 -45.36
N LYS A 859 -26.73 82.96 -45.58
CA LYS A 859 -27.32 82.14 -44.52
C LYS A 859 -26.27 81.79 -43.47
N ALA A 860 -25.03 81.56 -43.91
CA ALA A 860 -23.88 81.34 -43.04
C ALA A 860 -23.59 82.53 -42.11
N LEU A 861 -23.85 83.77 -42.56
CA LEU A 861 -23.65 84.97 -41.74
C LEU A 861 -24.74 85.09 -40.66
N SER A 862 -26.00 84.81 -41.01
CA SER A 862 -27.10 84.75 -40.04
C SER A 862 -26.86 83.67 -38.98
N TYR A 863 -26.35 82.51 -39.39
CA TYR A 863 -25.97 81.42 -38.48
C TYR A 863 -24.81 81.83 -37.57
N PHE A 864 -23.75 82.41 -38.14
CA PHE A 864 -22.61 82.91 -37.38
C PHE A 864 -23.04 83.88 -36.28
N ILE A 865 -23.88 84.87 -36.61
CA ILE A 865 -24.40 85.86 -35.66
C ILE A 865 -25.26 85.20 -34.58
N LYS A 866 -26.12 84.26 -34.95
CA LYS A 866 -26.99 83.52 -34.01
C LYS A 866 -26.17 82.79 -32.94
N TYR A 867 -25.08 82.13 -33.33
CA TYR A 867 -24.26 81.30 -32.43
C TYR A 867 -22.98 81.99 -31.93
N PHE A 868 -22.76 83.27 -32.30
CA PHE A 868 -21.52 84.01 -32.00
C PHE A 868 -21.16 84.02 -30.52
N GLN A 869 -22.08 84.52 -29.68
CA GLN A 869 -21.82 84.69 -28.26
C GLN A 869 -21.54 83.35 -27.57
N GLN A 870 -22.21 82.28 -27.99
CA GLN A 870 -22.16 80.97 -27.35
C GLN A 870 -20.93 80.14 -27.78
N HIS A 871 -20.51 80.22 -29.06
CA HIS A 871 -19.50 79.30 -29.60
C HIS A 871 -18.27 79.97 -30.22
N TYR A 872 -18.37 81.21 -30.70
CA TYR A 872 -17.28 81.85 -31.47
C TYR A 872 -16.60 82.99 -30.71
N SER A 873 -17.24 83.59 -29.71
CA SER A 873 -16.75 84.76 -28.97
C SER A 873 -15.35 84.58 -28.36
N SER A 874 -15.02 83.38 -27.87
CA SER A 874 -13.71 83.05 -27.27
C SER A 874 -12.63 82.69 -28.29
N LEU A 875 -13.03 82.20 -29.47
CA LEU A 875 -12.13 81.87 -30.59
C LEU A 875 -11.88 83.07 -31.50
N TRP A 876 -12.69 84.12 -31.34
CA TRP A 876 -12.65 85.33 -32.12
C TRP A 876 -11.42 86.17 -31.77
N THR A 877 -10.42 86.14 -32.64
CA THR A 877 -9.26 87.03 -32.57
C THR A 877 -9.14 87.77 -33.90
N THR A 878 -9.09 89.10 -33.84
CA THR A 878 -9.00 89.96 -35.03
C THR A 878 -7.73 89.72 -35.85
N ALA A 879 -6.69 89.14 -35.25
CA ALA A 879 -5.38 88.91 -35.85
C ALA A 879 -5.29 87.76 -36.88
N HIS A 880 -6.31 86.89 -36.99
CA HIS A 880 -6.23 85.66 -37.79
C HIS A 880 -7.25 85.58 -38.95
N ILE A 881 -8.03 86.63 -39.18
CA ILE A 881 -9.04 86.68 -40.24
C ILE A 881 -8.60 87.70 -41.29
N ASN A 882 -8.02 87.22 -42.39
CA ASN A 882 -7.49 88.06 -43.47
C ASN A 882 -8.45 88.19 -44.66
N GLN A 883 -9.70 87.80 -44.49
CA GLN A 883 -10.69 87.75 -45.56
C GLN A 883 -11.87 88.67 -45.25
N LEU A 884 -12.24 89.49 -46.23
CA LEU A 884 -13.41 90.35 -46.17
C LEU A 884 -14.67 89.49 -46.29
N PHE A 885 -15.54 89.53 -45.29
CA PHE A 885 -16.74 88.70 -45.24
C PHE A 885 -17.99 89.44 -44.74
N LEU A 886 -17.85 90.72 -44.33
CA LEU A 886 -18.97 91.58 -43.95
C LEU A 886 -19.29 92.59 -45.06
N PRO A 887 -20.57 92.86 -45.33
CA PRO A 887 -20.95 93.86 -46.32
C PRO A 887 -20.71 95.30 -45.82
N SER A 888 -20.18 96.15 -46.68
CA SER A 888 -19.75 97.53 -46.37
C SER A 888 -20.85 98.56 -46.12
N ARG A 889 -22.13 98.25 -46.44
CA ARG A 889 -23.29 99.12 -46.23
C ARG A 889 -24.53 98.31 -45.89
N SER A 890 -25.36 98.83 -44.97
CA SER A 890 -26.75 98.40 -44.82
C SER A 890 -27.51 98.67 -46.13
N PRO A 891 -28.41 97.79 -46.61
CA PRO A 891 -29.31 98.13 -47.71
C PRO A 891 -30.03 99.43 -47.34
N THR A 892 -29.87 100.48 -48.14
CA THR A 892 -30.53 101.76 -47.91
C THR A 892 -32.00 101.67 -48.28
N THR A 893 -32.86 102.14 -47.38
CA THR A 893 -34.29 102.42 -47.57
C THR A 893 -34.57 103.11 -48.92
N ILE A 894 -35.39 102.49 -49.76
CA ILE A 894 -36.11 103.20 -50.83
C ILE A 894 -37.55 103.38 -50.35
N THR A 895 -37.93 104.63 -50.18
CA THR A 895 -39.33 105.06 -50.06
C THR A 895 -39.99 104.97 -51.43
N ASN A 896 -40.95 104.05 -51.58
CA ASN A 896 -42.27 104.19 -52.24
C ASN A 896 -42.75 102.88 -52.89
N ASP A 897 -44.00 102.59 -52.55
CA ASP A 897 -45.06 101.80 -53.21
C ASP A 897 -44.92 100.27 -53.43
N ASP A 898 -45.93 99.59 -52.87
CA ASP A 898 -46.54 98.30 -53.21
C ASP A 898 -45.68 97.04 -53.29
N ASP A 899 -45.72 96.20 -52.23
CA ASP A 899 -46.07 94.77 -52.29
C ASP A 899 -45.69 93.99 -51.01
N ASP A 900 -46.51 93.01 -50.66
CA ASP A 900 -46.59 92.18 -49.43
C ASP A 900 -45.37 91.26 -49.10
N ASN A 901 -44.12 91.68 -49.39
CA ASN A 901 -42.91 90.89 -49.11
C ASN A 901 -42.00 91.45 -47.98
N ASN A 902 -42.56 92.25 -47.09
CA ASN A 902 -41.81 93.12 -46.16
C ASN A 902 -41.18 92.43 -44.92
N ASN A 903 -41.45 91.14 -44.67
CA ASN A 903 -40.88 90.43 -43.50
C ASN A 903 -39.42 90.01 -43.69
N ASN A 904 -38.98 89.72 -44.91
CA ASN A 904 -37.59 89.29 -45.17
C ASN A 904 -36.61 90.47 -45.18
N HIS A 905 -37.03 91.66 -45.62
CA HIS A 905 -36.19 92.86 -45.63
C HIS A 905 -35.90 93.39 -44.21
N ARG A 906 -36.94 93.49 -43.36
CA ARG A 906 -36.77 93.87 -41.94
C ARG A 906 -35.87 92.89 -41.17
N ASN A 907 -36.00 91.59 -41.41
CA ASN A 907 -35.12 90.59 -40.79
C ASN A 907 -33.65 90.74 -41.22
N ASN A 908 -33.38 91.02 -42.50
CA ASN A 908 -32.00 91.21 -42.98
C ASN A 908 -31.34 92.47 -42.39
N GLU A 909 -32.07 93.58 -42.26
CA GLU A 909 -31.57 94.80 -41.60
C GLU A 909 -31.29 94.58 -40.11
N VAL A 910 -32.17 93.85 -39.40
CA VAL A 910 -31.97 93.51 -37.98
C VAL A 910 -30.73 92.63 -37.80
N ILE A 911 -30.51 91.65 -38.68
CA ILE A 911 -29.34 90.77 -38.61
C ILE A 911 -28.06 91.55 -38.94
N LEU A 912 -28.07 92.40 -39.97
CA LEU A 912 -26.92 93.25 -40.32
C LEU A 912 -26.60 94.29 -39.26
N SER A 913 -27.60 94.90 -38.64
CA SER A 913 -27.45 95.82 -37.51
C SER A 913 -26.87 95.10 -36.29
N LYS A 914 -27.36 93.89 -35.97
CA LYS A 914 -26.78 93.04 -34.92
C LYS A 914 -25.35 92.61 -35.25
N ALA A 915 -25.04 92.31 -36.51
CA ALA A 915 -23.68 92.01 -36.96
C ALA A 915 -22.79 93.23 -36.69
N HIS A 916 -23.16 94.40 -37.21
CA HIS A 916 -22.41 95.64 -37.03
C HIS A 916 -22.26 96.01 -35.55
N GLN A 917 -23.29 95.83 -34.72
CA GLN A 917 -23.20 96.05 -33.26
C GLN A 917 -22.26 95.05 -32.57
N LEU A 918 -22.34 93.76 -32.91
CA LEU A 918 -21.43 92.75 -32.40
C LEU A 918 -19.98 93.10 -32.74
N PHE A 919 -19.71 93.51 -33.98
CA PHE A 919 -18.35 93.86 -34.40
C PHE A 919 -17.90 95.25 -33.90
N GLN A 920 -18.78 96.26 -33.84
CA GLN A 920 -18.46 97.59 -33.27
C GLN A 920 -18.17 97.52 -31.77
N GLY A 921 -18.86 96.67 -31.01
CA GLY A 921 -18.59 96.47 -29.58
C GLY A 921 -17.22 95.85 -29.30
N ILE A 922 -16.72 95.02 -30.22
CA ILE A 922 -15.46 94.27 -30.10
C ILE A 922 -14.26 95.09 -30.63
N VAL A 923 -14.48 95.98 -31.60
CA VAL A 923 -13.43 96.86 -32.20
C VAL A 923 -13.06 98.06 -31.32
N SER A 924 -13.76 98.28 -30.20
CA SER A 924 -13.44 99.37 -29.25
C SER A 924 -12.04 99.27 -28.60
N HIS A 925 -11.30 98.18 -28.83
CA HIS A 925 -9.92 98.01 -28.36
C HIS A 925 -8.85 97.94 -29.46
N ASP A 926 -9.18 97.96 -30.76
CA ASP A 926 -8.13 98.02 -31.79
C ASP A 926 -8.65 98.59 -33.12
N MET A 927 -8.09 99.71 -33.57
CA MET A 927 -8.57 100.46 -34.72
C MET A 927 -8.34 99.73 -36.06
N SER A 928 -9.38 99.11 -36.62
CA SER A 928 -9.71 99.20 -38.06
C SER A 928 -10.97 98.39 -38.41
N LEU A 929 -12.14 99.04 -38.50
CA LEU A 929 -13.32 98.43 -39.13
C LEU A 929 -13.08 98.13 -40.64
N ASN A 930 -12.08 98.77 -41.25
CA ASN A 930 -11.74 98.67 -42.69
C ASN A 930 -11.08 97.35 -43.13
N ILE A 931 -10.69 96.46 -42.22
CA ILE A 931 -10.08 95.16 -42.58
C ILE A 931 -11.15 94.06 -42.71
N PHE A 932 -12.35 94.28 -42.16
CA PHE A 932 -13.43 93.28 -42.11
C PHE A 932 -14.61 93.58 -43.05
N ILE A 933 -14.80 94.87 -43.34
CA ILE A 933 -15.70 95.44 -44.35
C ILE A 933 -15.00 95.48 -45.70
#